data_AF-A0A1W9QCS9-F1
#
_entry.id   AF-A0A1W9QCS9-F1
#
_cell.length_a   1.000
_cell.length_b   1.000
_cell.length_c   1.000
_cell.angle_alpha   90.00
_cell.angle_beta   90.00
_cell.angle_gamma   90.00
#
_symmetry.space_group_name_H-M   'P 1'
#
loop_
_entity.id
_entity.type
_entity.pdbx_description
1 polymer ?
#
loop_
_entity_poly.entity_id
_entity_poly.type
_entity_poly.pdbx_seq_one_letter_code
_entity_poly.pdbx_strand_id
1 'polypeptide(L)'
;MTPSSFPAFFQALWGREPFDWQTRLLERVHATGWPSTLDLPTGAGKTATLDIAVFALALDAARPPAERKQSRRIVLVVDRRVVVDQAFERAAAIAKKLNEAKDGILRDAAKALRDLSGNRDGLPLLPAILRGGMPRESEWAKSPSQPVILTSTVDQVGSRLLFRGYGVSDRMRSVHAGLLGSDTLLLLDEVHLARPFEETLGALTKWYTKGASASLSRPLQFVRMSATVASPSDDTFGLIAKDRENPHLNARLIGKKTALLRQVNTPRDPVKAGEALAKAAVREAERLGKGSARAIAIIVNRVETARKIASQAEDAMNQDWTVRLLTGRMRPLDRLEKQSALLEQVMAGRTRRSDSPRLLVVSTQAIEAGADFDFDALITECASLDALRQRFGRLDRLGDLGSTEAVILAGSGSVDEKAEPDPIYGTALLNTWNFLNRVATKSNEQDGSVVDFGIDTMNTLLQGLEPNEKTALVAPRSVAPVLTSSHLERWAQTSPAPHADPPVAPFLHGIGRTTAEVQIVWRADISAADLIQENLPKLRDVLELVRPSSLEALSVPLWAAKQWLGVVAARGRSDAIVTGAEVSLADVEGASAPDLEESPLAPALVWRGGEVRLLTDADDLKPGLTLVVPSRYGGLDAKFASWDPAGTTPVVDRGDEAQLLQKGRAVLRWHPDVVKGWIRDAAAPSGPRVLTGDLDESGTAAERAAFREWREQVLAQPNAPAWARVALGHLVRGSHTQCVGLFRAPTDKDAGQDLAWRAQAHKRPVPPSALRELLGLPELRHAPIVSDAADSSTEDDEGSFLGEAVSLTTHLEGVRGFARRFALALSLPQELTEDLALAGYIHDLGKADRRFQLLLHGGDEVKEAAAPVLLAKSAVQATDQATRDRAYQRSGYPKGMRHELLSVALAQNNISLRDQAHDWDLVLHLVASHHGWCRPFAPPVLDPEPQTVSMELDGMTLSSSSAHGLERFDSGIAERFWLLTRKYGHFGLAWLEAILRLADHRESEKESPKEEP
;
A
#
# COMPACT_ATOMS: atom_id res chain seq x y z
N MET A 1 18.98 8.03 -29.36
CA MET A 1 18.81 8.88 -28.17
C MET A 1 20.15 9.06 -27.48
N THR A 2 20.43 10.24 -26.92
CA THR A 2 21.65 10.56 -26.16
C THR A 2 21.27 11.28 -24.84
N PRO A 3 22.19 11.43 -23.87
CA PRO A 3 21.92 12.23 -22.67
C PRO A 3 21.44 13.66 -22.99
N SER A 4 22.02 14.29 -24.01
CA SER A 4 21.62 15.62 -24.49
C SER A 4 20.20 15.71 -25.06
N SER A 5 19.54 14.57 -25.30
CA SER A 5 18.14 14.52 -25.76
C SER A 5 17.12 14.65 -24.61
N PHE A 6 17.56 14.68 -23.36
CA PHE A 6 16.67 14.73 -22.20
C PHE A 6 15.80 15.99 -22.10
N PRO A 7 16.29 17.21 -22.41
CA PRO A 7 15.42 18.39 -22.46
C PRO A 7 14.24 18.21 -23.41
N ALA A 8 14.47 17.66 -24.62
CA ALA A 8 13.41 17.35 -25.56
C ALA A 8 12.43 16.28 -25.04
N PHE A 9 12.93 15.26 -24.33
CA PHE A 9 12.09 14.25 -23.67
C PHE A 9 11.21 14.87 -22.58
N PHE A 10 11.79 15.71 -21.72
CA PHE A 10 11.08 16.38 -20.63
C PHE A 10 10.06 17.40 -21.16
N GLN A 11 10.41 18.17 -22.19
CA GLN A 11 9.52 19.07 -22.91
C GLN A 11 8.34 18.30 -23.54
N ALA A 12 8.58 17.14 -24.15
CA ALA A 12 7.52 16.31 -24.71
C ALA A 12 6.58 15.74 -23.62
N LEU A 13 7.12 15.43 -22.42
CA LEU A 13 6.32 14.97 -21.30
C LEU A 13 5.53 16.09 -20.61
N TRP A 14 6.04 17.31 -20.50
CA TRP A 14 5.46 18.32 -19.59
C TRP A 14 5.17 19.67 -20.23
N GLY A 15 5.53 19.88 -21.49
CA GLY A 15 5.36 21.16 -22.20
C GLY A 15 6.27 22.29 -21.67
N ARG A 16 7.28 21.94 -20.86
CA ARG A 16 8.25 22.89 -20.29
C ARG A 16 9.65 22.26 -20.23
N GLU A 17 10.67 23.09 -20.25
CA GLU A 17 12.07 22.67 -20.15
C GLU A 17 12.41 22.16 -18.73
N PRO A 18 13.35 21.21 -18.60
CA PRO A 18 13.84 20.78 -17.29
C PRO A 18 14.71 21.86 -16.64
N PHE A 19 14.93 21.75 -15.33
CA PHE A 19 15.96 22.54 -14.66
C PHE A 19 17.36 22.02 -15.02
N ASP A 20 18.36 22.90 -15.05
CA ASP A 20 19.76 22.57 -15.37
C ASP A 20 20.31 21.41 -14.53
N TRP A 21 19.98 21.39 -13.23
CA TRP A 21 20.40 20.31 -12.33
C TRP A 21 19.83 18.94 -12.73
N GLN A 22 18.64 18.90 -13.34
CA GLN A 22 18.00 17.65 -13.78
C GLN A 22 18.75 17.06 -14.97
N THR A 23 19.15 17.90 -15.92
CA THR A 23 20.01 17.50 -17.05
C THR A 23 21.38 17.04 -16.57
N ARG A 24 22.01 17.81 -15.66
CA ARG A 24 23.30 17.44 -15.05
C ARG A 24 23.24 16.13 -14.26
N LEU A 25 22.13 15.88 -13.57
CA LEU A 25 21.92 14.62 -12.84
C LEU A 25 21.85 13.45 -13.83
N LEU A 26 21.11 13.58 -14.93
CA LEU A 26 21.07 12.54 -15.97
C LEU A 26 22.47 12.27 -16.55
N GLU A 27 23.24 13.30 -16.87
CA GLU A 27 24.60 13.15 -17.40
C GLU A 27 25.49 12.34 -16.44
N ARG A 28 25.43 12.65 -15.14
CA ARG A 28 26.10 11.87 -14.09
C ARG A 28 25.60 10.43 -14.06
N VAL A 29 24.28 10.22 -14.00
CA VAL A 29 23.66 8.88 -13.95
C VAL A 29 24.06 8.03 -15.14
N HIS A 30 24.14 8.63 -16.32
CA HIS A 30 24.56 7.96 -17.55
C HIS A 30 26.04 7.58 -17.51
N ALA A 31 26.91 8.48 -17.04
CA ALA A 31 28.35 8.29 -17.02
C ALA A 31 28.80 7.34 -15.90
N THR A 32 28.53 7.72 -14.65
CA THR A 32 29.08 7.05 -13.45
C THR A 32 28.04 6.30 -12.64
N GLY A 33 26.74 6.56 -12.85
CA GLY A 33 25.64 5.94 -12.10
C GLY A 33 24.99 6.91 -11.11
N TRP A 34 24.02 6.42 -10.34
CA TRP A 34 23.31 7.23 -9.36
C TRP A 34 24.21 7.67 -8.20
N PRO A 35 24.15 8.94 -7.75
CA PRO A 35 24.78 9.37 -6.52
C PRO A 35 24.10 8.73 -5.31
N SER A 36 24.84 8.54 -4.21
CA SER A 36 24.31 8.02 -2.94
C SER A 36 23.33 8.99 -2.25
N THR A 37 23.48 10.30 -2.50
CA THR A 37 22.65 11.35 -1.90
C THR A 37 22.35 12.48 -2.89
N LEU A 38 21.08 12.87 -2.98
CA LEU A 38 20.57 14.08 -3.62
C LEU A 38 20.23 15.10 -2.53
N ASP A 39 21.06 16.13 -2.38
CA ASP A 39 20.85 17.27 -1.48
C ASP A 39 20.22 18.42 -2.27
N LEU A 40 18.90 18.37 -2.39
CA LEU A 40 18.11 19.32 -3.20
C LEU A 40 17.01 19.94 -2.32
N PRO A 41 16.86 21.27 -2.34
CA PRO A 41 15.90 21.93 -1.46
C PRO A 41 14.46 21.54 -1.83
N THR A 42 13.59 21.58 -0.82
CA THR A 42 12.15 21.38 -1.00
C THR A 42 11.62 22.36 -2.06
N GLY A 43 10.85 21.84 -3.02
CA GLY A 43 10.34 22.66 -4.13
C GLY A 43 11.28 22.75 -5.34
N ALA A 44 12.49 22.19 -5.33
CA ALA A 44 13.38 22.17 -6.50
C ALA A 44 12.93 21.24 -7.65
N GLY A 45 11.78 20.55 -7.50
CA GLY A 45 11.28 19.57 -8.46
C GLY A 45 11.95 18.19 -8.36
N LYS A 46 12.25 17.74 -7.13
CA LYS A 46 12.87 16.42 -6.84
C LYS A 46 12.16 15.24 -7.50
N THR A 47 10.84 15.31 -7.70
CA THR A 47 10.05 14.27 -8.35
C THR A 47 10.45 13.99 -9.80
N ALA A 48 11.20 14.91 -10.44
CA ALA A 48 11.79 14.71 -11.76
C ALA A 48 12.82 13.56 -11.81
N THR A 49 13.27 13.06 -10.66
CA THR A 49 14.13 11.86 -10.57
C THR A 49 13.48 10.63 -11.20
N LEU A 50 12.14 10.52 -11.17
CA LEU A 50 11.42 9.46 -11.88
C LEU A 50 11.61 9.55 -13.40
N ASP A 51 11.51 10.75 -13.97
CA ASP A 51 11.70 11.00 -15.40
C ASP A 51 13.14 10.71 -15.82
N ILE A 52 14.10 11.14 -14.99
CA ILE A 52 15.53 10.88 -15.19
C ILE A 52 15.79 9.38 -15.16
N ALA A 53 15.21 8.64 -14.21
CA ALA A 53 15.38 7.19 -14.09
C ALA A 53 14.80 6.44 -15.30
N VAL A 54 13.60 6.81 -15.76
CA VAL A 54 12.99 6.21 -16.96
C VAL A 54 13.82 6.50 -18.21
N PHE A 55 14.25 7.74 -18.40
CA PHE A 55 15.04 8.10 -19.58
C PHE A 55 16.43 7.47 -19.54
N ALA A 56 17.06 7.42 -18.36
CA ALA A 56 18.32 6.72 -18.15
C ALA A 56 18.19 5.23 -18.49
N LEU A 57 17.13 4.57 -18.04
CA LEU A 57 16.84 3.17 -18.38
C LEU A 57 16.65 2.97 -19.90
N ALA A 58 15.95 3.89 -20.56
CA ALA A 58 15.76 3.85 -22.01
C ALA A 58 17.07 4.07 -22.80
N LEU A 59 17.98 4.92 -22.31
CA LEU A 59 19.33 5.06 -22.88
C LEU A 59 20.18 3.81 -22.64
N ASP A 60 20.09 3.24 -21.44
CA ASP A 60 20.84 2.07 -21.03
C ASP A 60 20.40 0.82 -21.81
N ALA A 61 19.13 0.74 -22.24
CA ALA A 61 18.62 -0.33 -23.10
C ALA A 61 19.48 -0.60 -24.34
N ALA A 62 20.06 0.46 -24.93
CA ALA A 62 20.91 0.39 -26.11
C ALA A 62 22.33 -0.12 -25.84
N ARG A 63 22.76 -0.20 -24.57
CA ARG A 63 24.06 -0.74 -24.19
C ARG A 63 24.06 -2.28 -24.20
N PRO A 64 25.22 -2.91 -24.43
CA PRO A 64 25.40 -4.34 -24.21
C PRO A 64 24.98 -4.74 -22.79
N PRO A 65 24.35 -5.91 -22.58
CA PRO A 65 23.85 -6.30 -21.26
C PRO A 65 24.83 -6.19 -20.10
N ALA A 66 26.12 -6.49 -20.34
CA ALA A 66 27.18 -6.41 -19.34
C ALA A 66 27.55 -4.96 -18.93
N GLU A 67 27.29 -3.97 -19.78
CA GLU A 67 27.62 -2.55 -19.54
C GLU A 67 26.44 -1.74 -18.99
N ARG A 68 25.24 -2.31 -19.07
CA ARG A 68 24.02 -1.70 -18.56
C ARG A 68 24.12 -1.49 -17.04
N LYS A 69 23.70 -0.32 -16.56
CA LYS A 69 23.80 0.12 -15.15
C LYS A 69 22.45 0.40 -14.48
N GLN A 70 21.39 0.61 -15.27
CA GLN A 70 20.11 1.11 -14.76
C GLN A 70 19.17 -0.03 -14.39
N SER A 71 18.41 0.14 -13.31
CA SER A 71 17.46 -0.85 -12.82
C SER A 71 16.12 -0.76 -13.54
N ARG A 72 15.49 -1.91 -13.80
CA ARG A 72 14.16 -1.96 -14.45
C ARG A 72 13.03 -1.54 -13.53
N ARG A 73 13.18 -1.76 -12.22
CA ARG A 73 12.23 -1.32 -11.20
C ARG A 73 12.74 -0.05 -10.56
N ILE A 74 11.96 1.01 -10.70
CA ILE A 74 12.24 2.32 -10.11
C ILE A 74 11.22 2.51 -9.00
N VAL A 75 11.67 2.49 -7.75
CA VAL A 75 10.82 2.50 -6.58
C VAL A 75 11.01 3.82 -5.83
N LEU A 76 10.01 4.70 -5.85
CA LEU A 76 10.00 5.89 -4.99
C LEU A 76 9.36 5.53 -3.65
N VAL A 77 10.18 5.52 -2.60
CA VAL A 77 9.72 5.29 -1.23
C VAL A 77 9.55 6.62 -0.54
N VAL A 78 8.35 6.85 -0.01
CA VAL A 78 8.06 8.02 0.79
C VAL A 78 7.29 7.59 2.03
N ASP A 79 7.67 8.09 3.19
CA ASP A 79 7.01 7.78 4.47
C ASP A 79 5.60 8.42 4.61
N ARG A 80 5.04 8.93 3.51
CA ARG A 80 3.84 9.78 3.49
C ARG A 80 2.89 9.36 2.35
N ARG A 81 1.71 8.83 2.69
CA ARG A 81 0.76 8.24 1.73
C ARG A 81 0.24 9.19 0.64
N VAL A 82 0.13 10.50 0.92
CA VAL A 82 -0.34 11.49 -0.07
C VAL A 82 0.73 11.75 -1.14
N VAL A 83 2.01 11.80 -0.74
CA VAL A 83 3.12 11.93 -1.70
C VAL A 83 3.16 10.74 -2.64
N VAL A 84 2.89 9.55 -2.09
CA VAL A 84 2.84 8.30 -2.87
C VAL A 84 1.79 8.38 -3.99
N ASP A 85 0.63 9.00 -3.73
CA ASP A 85 -0.41 9.22 -4.75
C ASP A 85 0.02 10.21 -5.83
N GLN A 86 0.55 11.36 -5.44
CA GLN A 86 0.99 12.37 -6.40
C GLN A 86 2.14 11.86 -7.28
N ALA A 87 3.06 11.10 -6.69
CA ALA A 87 4.11 10.43 -7.43
C ALA A 87 3.53 9.36 -8.37
N PHE A 88 2.48 8.63 -7.95
CA PHE A 88 1.81 7.65 -8.79
C PHE A 88 1.13 8.33 -10.00
N GLU A 89 0.46 9.46 -9.79
CA GLU A 89 -0.14 10.25 -10.89
C GLU A 89 0.92 10.66 -11.91
N ARG A 90 2.09 11.13 -11.44
CA ARG A 90 3.23 11.44 -12.32
C ARG A 90 3.69 10.20 -13.09
N ALA A 91 3.86 9.06 -12.41
CA ALA A 91 4.26 7.80 -13.02
C ALA A 91 3.25 7.34 -14.09
N ALA A 92 1.96 7.45 -13.79
CA ALA A 92 0.86 7.11 -14.70
C ALA A 92 0.83 8.02 -15.93
N ALA A 93 1.06 9.32 -15.75
CA ALA A 93 1.18 10.27 -16.85
C ALA A 93 2.37 9.96 -17.78
N ILE A 94 3.54 9.62 -17.20
CA ILE A 94 4.72 9.20 -17.99
C ILE A 94 4.39 7.94 -18.80
N ALA A 95 3.85 6.91 -18.15
CA ALA A 95 3.49 5.65 -18.81
C ALA A 95 2.48 5.86 -19.94
N LYS A 96 1.47 6.70 -19.72
CA LYS A 96 0.46 7.05 -20.73
C LYS A 96 1.07 7.71 -21.95
N LYS A 97 1.84 8.78 -21.75
CA LYS A 97 2.47 9.52 -22.85
C LYS A 97 3.45 8.67 -23.64
N LEU A 98 4.22 7.80 -22.98
CA LEU A 98 5.10 6.85 -23.67
C LEU A 98 4.31 5.84 -24.51
N ASN A 99 3.21 5.33 -23.98
CA ASN A 99 2.41 4.33 -24.67
C ASN A 99 1.67 4.89 -25.89
N GLU A 100 1.17 6.13 -25.80
CA GLU A 100 0.43 6.82 -26.87
C GLU A 100 1.33 7.45 -27.94
N ALA A 101 2.63 7.60 -27.68
CA ALA A 101 3.58 8.24 -28.59
C ALA A 101 3.74 7.46 -29.90
N LYS A 102 3.47 8.13 -31.03
CA LYS A 102 3.60 7.57 -32.39
C LYS A 102 4.90 7.97 -33.08
N ASP A 103 5.45 9.12 -32.71
CA ASP A 103 6.67 9.70 -33.26
C ASP A 103 7.49 10.43 -32.18
N GLY A 104 8.65 10.94 -32.57
CA GLY A 104 9.55 11.71 -31.70
C GLY A 104 10.22 10.91 -30.58
N ILE A 105 10.80 11.66 -29.64
CA ILE A 105 11.66 11.12 -28.58
C ILE A 105 10.92 10.18 -27.61
N LEU A 106 9.62 10.41 -27.37
CA LEU A 106 8.81 9.55 -26.51
C LEU A 106 8.59 8.17 -27.12
N ARG A 107 8.38 8.11 -28.44
CA ARG A 107 8.24 6.84 -29.17
C ARG A 107 9.54 6.04 -29.15
N ASP A 108 10.69 6.71 -29.30
CA ASP A 108 11.99 6.05 -29.24
C ASP A 108 12.30 5.52 -27.83
N ALA A 109 11.98 6.29 -26.79
CA ALA A 109 12.08 5.84 -25.40
C ALA A 109 11.14 4.65 -25.13
N ALA A 110 9.89 4.73 -25.58
CA ALA A 110 8.92 3.66 -25.43
C ALA A 110 9.37 2.37 -26.13
N LYS A 111 9.92 2.47 -27.35
CA LYS A 111 10.49 1.32 -28.07
C LYS A 111 11.62 0.66 -27.27
N ALA A 112 12.56 1.45 -26.77
CA ALA A 112 13.69 0.95 -26.00
C ALA A 112 13.23 0.17 -24.74
N LEU A 113 12.21 0.69 -24.04
CA LEU A 113 11.66 0.03 -22.86
C LEU A 113 10.86 -1.25 -23.20
N ARG A 114 10.10 -1.26 -24.31
CA ARG A 114 9.42 -2.48 -24.80
C ARG A 114 10.43 -3.56 -25.19
N ASP A 115 11.50 -3.18 -25.89
CA ASP A 115 12.59 -4.10 -26.24
C ASP A 115 13.27 -4.68 -24.98
N LEU A 116 13.48 -3.87 -23.93
CA LEU A 116 13.97 -4.38 -22.64
C LEU A 116 13.03 -5.42 -22.02
N SER A 117 11.72 -5.18 -22.05
CA SER A 117 10.74 -6.08 -21.41
C SER A 117 10.69 -7.48 -22.03
N GLY A 118 11.17 -7.63 -23.28
CA GLY A 118 10.97 -8.84 -24.08
C GLY A 118 9.56 -8.95 -24.70
N ASN A 119 8.71 -7.94 -24.53
CA ASN A 119 7.36 -7.87 -25.07
C ASN A 119 7.18 -6.59 -25.92
N ARG A 120 7.37 -6.72 -27.25
CA ARG A 120 7.32 -5.60 -28.20
C ARG A 120 5.94 -4.96 -28.36
N ASP A 121 4.88 -5.72 -28.06
CA ASP A 121 3.50 -5.26 -28.13
C ASP A 121 2.94 -4.88 -26.74
N GLY A 122 3.77 -5.00 -25.69
CA GLY A 122 3.42 -4.70 -24.32
C GLY A 122 3.51 -3.22 -23.96
N LEU A 123 3.25 -2.94 -22.69
CA LEU A 123 3.43 -1.60 -22.12
C LEU A 123 4.93 -1.24 -22.07
N PRO A 124 5.32 -0.03 -22.50
CA PRO A 124 6.70 0.42 -22.32
C PRO A 124 7.05 0.59 -20.84
N LEU A 125 6.09 1.02 -20.02
CA LEU A 125 6.29 1.27 -18.60
C LEU A 125 5.00 0.97 -17.83
N LEU A 126 5.12 0.25 -16.72
CA LEU A 126 4.00 -0.02 -15.83
C LEU A 126 4.08 0.88 -14.58
N PRO A 127 3.11 1.77 -14.36
CA PRO A 127 2.99 2.50 -13.10
C PRO A 127 2.25 1.63 -12.06
N ALA A 128 2.78 1.54 -10.85
CA ALA A 128 2.19 0.80 -9.75
C ALA A 128 2.32 1.53 -8.40
N ILE A 129 1.45 1.19 -7.45
CA ILE A 129 1.39 1.81 -6.13
C ILE A 129 1.32 0.74 -5.04
N LEU A 130 2.12 0.87 -3.98
CA LEU A 130 2.14 -0.01 -2.81
C LEU A 130 2.01 0.82 -1.53
N ARG A 131 0.79 1.05 -1.04
CA ARG A 131 0.60 1.90 0.15
C ARG A 131 -0.34 1.37 1.21
N GLY A 132 -0.81 0.12 1.10
CA GLY A 132 -1.79 -0.48 2.00
C GLY A 132 -3.15 0.21 1.88
N GLY A 133 -4.22 -0.55 1.69
CA GLY A 133 -5.56 0.05 1.53
C GLY A 133 -5.78 0.70 0.18
N MET A 134 -5.08 0.25 -0.87
CA MET A 134 -5.42 0.60 -2.26
C MET A 134 -5.86 -0.64 -3.04
N PRO A 135 -6.84 -0.49 -3.95
CA PRO A 135 -7.16 -1.51 -4.91
C PRO A 135 -5.98 -1.67 -5.88
N ARG A 136 -5.49 -2.91 -6.13
CA ARG A 136 -4.55 -3.27 -7.22
C ARG A 136 -3.03 -3.31 -6.89
N GLU A 137 -2.65 -3.87 -5.73
CA GLU A 137 -1.23 -4.05 -5.35
C GLU A 137 -0.47 -5.17 -6.11
N SER A 138 -1.12 -6.03 -6.90
CA SER A 138 -0.49 -7.22 -7.50
C SER A 138 0.10 -7.03 -8.90
N GLU A 139 -0.28 -5.97 -9.63
CA GLU A 139 0.09 -5.81 -11.05
C GLU A 139 1.58 -5.71 -11.30
N TRP A 140 2.32 -5.06 -10.40
CA TRP A 140 3.78 -4.88 -10.54
C TRP A 140 4.57 -6.18 -10.44
N ALA A 141 3.99 -7.21 -9.81
CA ALA A 141 4.64 -8.49 -9.56
C ALA A 141 4.31 -9.54 -10.63
N LYS A 142 3.68 -9.17 -11.76
CA LYS A 142 3.28 -10.10 -12.84
C LYS A 142 4.41 -10.53 -13.78
N SER A 143 5.46 -9.72 -13.88
CA SER A 143 6.57 -9.98 -14.80
C SER A 143 7.90 -9.57 -14.16
N PRO A 144 8.92 -10.44 -14.22
CA PRO A 144 10.25 -10.07 -13.74
C PRO A 144 10.97 -9.11 -14.72
N SER A 145 10.59 -9.03 -16.00
CA SER A 145 11.30 -8.27 -17.03
C SER A 145 10.68 -6.91 -17.36
N GLN A 146 9.40 -6.68 -17.03
CA GLN A 146 8.67 -5.43 -17.28
C GLN A 146 9.33 -4.23 -16.56
N PRO A 147 9.63 -3.12 -17.26
CA PRO A 147 9.96 -1.86 -16.60
C PRO A 147 8.79 -1.32 -15.78
N VAL A 148 9.06 -0.94 -14.52
CA VAL A 148 8.05 -0.51 -13.54
C VAL A 148 8.50 0.78 -12.85
N ILE A 149 7.60 1.75 -12.71
CA ILE A 149 7.68 2.75 -11.62
C ILE A 149 6.73 2.31 -10.51
N LEU A 150 7.27 2.14 -9.32
CA LEU A 150 6.51 1.78 -8.14
C LEU A 150 6.61 2.91 -7.11
N THR A 151 5.47 3.45 -6.66
CA THR A 151 5.44 4.42 -5.57
C THR A 151 4.94 3.73 -4.31
N SER A 152 5.62 3.93 -3.19
CA SER A 152 5.35 3.11 -2.01
C SER A 152 5.64 3.80 -0.70
N THR A 153 5.01 3.30 0.37
CA THR A 153 5.42 3.60 1.74
C THR A 153 6.62 2.75 2.19
N VAL A 154 7.27 3.19 3.27
CA VAL A 154 8.37 2.47 3.93
C VAL A 154 7.93 1.07 4.34
N ASP A 155 6.77 0.93 4.98
CA ASP A 155 6.22 -0.35 5.42
C ASP A 155 6.08 -1.36 4.28
N GLN A 156 5.50 -0.93 3.14
CA GLN A 156 5.17 -1.85 2.06
C GLN A 156 6.42 -2.35 1.33
N VAL A 157 7.42 -1.50 1.06
CA VAL A 157 8.69 -1.95 0.47
C VAL A 157 9.53 -2.70 1.50
N GLY A 158 9.70 -2.12 2.69
CA GLY A 158 10.63 -2.62 3.70
C GLY A 158 10.23 -4.00 4.20
N SER A 159 8.95 -4.22 4.51
CA SER A 159 8.46 -5.55 4.92
C SER A 159 8.68 -6.61 3.83
N ARG A 160 8.48 -6.27 2.55
CA ARG A 160 8.70 -7.19 1.41
C ARG A 160 10.20 -7.50 1.20
N LEU A 161 11.08 -6.51 1.33
CA LEU A 161 12.53 -6.71 1.30
C LEU A 161 13.02 -7.61 2.45
N LEU A 162 12.33 -7.57 3.59
CA LEU A 162 12.61 -8.44 4.73
C LEU A 162 11.79 -9.74 4.70
N PHE A 163 11.32 -10.19 3.52
CA PHE A 163 10.56 -11.44 3.33
C PHE A 163 9.33 -11.59 4.24
N ARG A 164 8.76 -10.49 4.75
CA ARG A 164 7.56 -10.46 5.60
C ARG A 164 6.57 -9.41 5.11
N GLY A 165 6.39 -9.37 3.80
CA GLY A 165 5.53 -8.38 3.12
C GLY A 165 4.16 -8.27 3.79
N TYR A 166 3.82 -7.07 4.25
CA TYR A 166 2.49 -6.81 4.81
C TYR A 166 1.43 -6.97 3.72
N GLY A 167 0.38 -7.73 4.03
CA GLY A 167 -0.67 -8.06 3.07
C GLY A 167 -0.24 -9.03 1.97
N VAL A 168 0.88 -9.74 2.14
CA VAL A 168 1.39 -10.73 1.18
C VAL A 168 1.32 -12.12 1.81
N SER A 169 0.73 -13.08 1.09
CA SER A 169 0.67 -14.48 1.54
C SER A 169 2.07 -15.07 1.70
N ASP A 170 2.22 -16.03 2.62
CA ASP A 170 3.49 -16.68 2.94
C ASP A 170 4.18 -17.23 1.69
N ARG A 171 3.37 -17.77 0.78
CA ARG A 171 3.78 -18.34 -0.49
C ARG A 171 4.31 -17.28 -1.47
N MET A 172 3.83 -16.04 -1.45
CA MET A 172 4.29 -14.96 -2.36
C MET A 172 5.42 -14.09 -1.79
N ARG A 173 5.79 -14.26 -0.51
CA ARG A 173 6.86 -13.48 0.14
C ARG A 173 8.20 -13.57 -0.61
N SER A 174 8.59 -14.75 -1.11
CA SER A 174 9.85 -14.90 -1.85
C SER A 174 9.83 -14.19 -3.20
N VAL A 175 8.70 -14.23 -3.93
CA VAL A 175 8.54 -13.50 -5.19
C VAL A 175 8.73 -12.00 -4.96
N HIS A 176 8.02 -11.43 -3.98
CA HIS A 176 8.10 -9.99 -3.71
C HIS A 176 9.50 -9.57 -3.26
N ALA A 177 10.13 -10.36 -2.39
CA ALA A 177 11.50 -10.12 -1.94
C ALA A 177 12.51 -10.20 -3.09
N GLY A 178 12.40 -11.21 -3.97
CA GLY A 178 13.26 -11.36 -5.14
C GLY A 178 13.11 -10.22 -6.13
N LEU A 179 11.88 -9.80 -6.43
CA LEU A 179 11.63 -8.71 -7.38
C LEU A 179 12.12 -7.34 -6.88
N LEU A 180 11.96 -7.03 -5.58
CA LEU A 180 12.43 -5.76 -4.99
C LEU A 180 13.91 -5.78 -4.61
N GLY A 181 14.45 -6.96 -4.32
CA GLY A 181 15.84 -7.13 -3.94
C GLY A 181 16.82 -7.18 -5.12
N SER A 182 16.31 -7.48 -6.32
CA SER A 182 17.11 -7.58 -7.54
C SER A 182 16.61 -6.62 -8.62
N ASP A 183 17.56 -6.03 -9.35
CA ASP A 183 17.31 -5.12 -10.48
C ASP A 183 16.37 -3.95 -10.14
N THR A 184 16.59 -3.37 -8.96
CA THR A 184 15.73 -2.33 -8.36
C THR A 184 16.53 -1.11 -7.89
N LEU A 185 16.05 0.08 -8.25
CA LEU A 185 16.50 1.38 -7.77
C LEU A 185 15.49 1.92 -6.78
N LEU A 186 15.90 2.15 -5.53
CA LEU A 186 15.11 2.80 -4.48
C LEU A 186 15.48 4.27 -4.36
N LEU A 187 14.53 5.16 -4.64
CA LEU A 187 14.63 6.58 -4.35
C LEU A 187 13.92 6.83 -3.02
N LEU A 188 14.68 7.08 -1.95
CA LEU A 188 14.13 7.32 -0.61
C LEU A 188 13.94 8.83 -0.41
N ASP A 189 12.71 9.30 -0.59
CA ASP A 189 12.37 10.71 -0.36
C ASP A 189 12.15 11.02 1.11
N GLU A 190 12.47 12.25 1.48
CA GLU A 190 12.36 12.75 2.86
C GLU A 190 13.04 11.78 3.86
N VAL A 191 14.26 11.33 3.53
CA VAL A 191 15.02 10.30 4.28
C VAL A 191 15.11 10.57 5.79
N HIS A 192 15.04 11.83 6.21
CA HIS A 192 15.01 12.24 7.60
C HIS A 192 13.83 11.65 8.41
N LEU A 193 12.71 11.33 7.75
CA LEU A 193 11.55 10.67 8.36
C LEU A 193 11.74 9.15 8.46
N ALA A 194 12.49 8.55 7.52
CA ALA A 194 12.68 7.11 7.38
C ALA A 194 14.10 6.63 7.75
N ARG A 195 14.78 7.32 8.69
CA ARG A 195 16.17 7.00 9.06
C ARG A 195 16.39 5.53 9.49
N PRO A 196 15.54 4.90 10.31
CA PRO A 196 15.73 3.49 10.64
C PRO A 196 15.68 2.59 9.41
N PHE A 197 14.75 2.84 8.50
CA PHE A 197 14.69 2.12 7.23
C PHE A 197 15.93 2.36 6.35
N GLU A 198 16.47 3.58 6.31
CA GLU A 198 17.72 3.90 5.63
C GLU A 198 18.91 3.10 6.21
N GLU A 199 19.02 3.02 7.53
CA GLU A 199 20.04 2.23 8.22
C GLU A 199 19.91 0.73 7.89
N THR A 200 18.67 0.23 7.85
CA THR A 200 18.34 -1.14 7.43
C THR A 200 18.73 -1.39 5.98
N LEU A 201 18.41 -0.48 5.05
CA LEU A 201 18.82 -0.59 3.64
C LEU A 201 20.34 -0.60 3.51
N GLY A 202 21.04 0.27 4.25
CA GLY A 202 22.50 0.29 4.29
C GLY A 202 23.07 -1.03 4.78
N ALA A 203 22.48 -1.63 5.82
CA ALA A 203 22.87 -2.95 6.31
C ALA A 203 22.59 -4.06 5.29
N LEU A 204 21.41 -4.06 4.66
CA LEU A 204 21.05 -5.00 3.60
C LEU A 204 22.06 -4.94 2.45
N THR A 205 22.35 -3.75 1.91
CA THR A 205 23.31 -3.59 0.80
C THR A 205 24.72 -4.09 1.13
N LYS A 206 25.15 -4.00 2.40
CA LYS A 206 26.44 -4.57 2.83
C LYS A 206 26.43 -6.09 2.84
N TRP A 207 25.28 -6.72 3.10
CA TRP A 207 25.12 -8.17 2.99
C TRP A 207 24.99 -8.64 1.54
N TYR A 208 24.39 -7.84 0.65
CA TYR A 208 24.39 -8.09 -0.80
C TYR A 208 25.81 -8.18 -1.37
N THR A 209 26.69 -7.25 -1.03
CA THR A 209 28.05 -7.17 -1.59
C THR A 209 29.01 -8.25 -1.05
N LYS A 210 28.66 -8.92 0.04
CA LYS A 210 29.45 -10.02 0.62
C LYS A 210 29.06 -11.40 0.08
N GLY A 211 27.94 -11.52 -0.66
CA GLY A 211 27.43 -12.79 -1.19
C GLY A 211 27.55 -12.91 -2.71
N ALA A 212 27.33 -14.12 -3.23
CA ALA A 212 27.36 -14.44 -4.66
C ALA A 212 26.18 -13.87 -5.48
N SER A 213 25.20 -13.21 -4.84
CA SER A 213 24.07 -12.56 -5.51
C SER A 213 24.48 -11.44 -6.49
N ALA A 214 25.70 -10.89 -6.35
CA ALA A 214 26.21 -9.83 -7.21
C ALA A 214 26.47 -10.29 -8.66
N SER A 215 26.58 -11.60 -8.93
CA SER A 215 26.84 -12.14 -10.28
C SER A 215 25.58 -12.49 -11.07
N LEU A 216 24.42 -12.64 -10.41
CA LEU A 216 23.17 -13.06 -11.07
C LEU A 216 22.33 -11.89 -11.58
N SER A 217 22.36 -10.77 -10.85
CA SER A 217 21.47 -9.64 -11.07
C SER A 217 22.17 -8.36 -10.66
N ARG A 218 21.67 -7.22 -11.15
CA ARG A 218 22.05 -5.93 -10.58
C ARG A 218 21.55 -5.87 -9.13
N PRO A 219 22.40 -5.60 -8.14
CA PRO A 219 21.95 -5.52 -6.75
C PRO A 219 21.03 -4.31 -6.57
N LEU A 220 20.26 -4.34 -5.48
CA LEU A 220 19.49 -3.20 -5.00
C LEU A 220 20.37 -1.94 -4.89
N GLN A 221 19.99 -0.89 -5.61
CA GLN A 221 20.57 0.45 -5.48
C GLN A 221 19.62 1.31 -4.67
N PHE A 222 20.13 2.18 -3.81
CA PHE A 222 19.28 3.17 -3.16
C PHE A 222 19.95 4.56 -3.10
N VAL A 223 19.12 5.59 -3.28
CA VAL A 223 19.51 7.00 -3.34
C VAL A 223 18.72 7.74 -2.27
N ARG A 224 19.43 8.47 -1.41
CA ARG A 224 18.82 9.33 -0.40
C ARG A 224 18.41 10.64 -1.05
N MET A 225 17.18 11.09 -0.85
CA MET A 225 16.78 12.45 -1.22
C MET A 225 16.47 13.23 0.07
N SER A 226 17.22 14.30 0.28
CA SER A 226 17.10 15.15 1.46
C SER A 226 17.16 16.62 1.06
N ALA A 227 16.50 17.47 1.86
CA ALA A 227 16.67 18.92 1.79
C ALA A 227 17.77 19.42 2.75
N THR A 228 18.31 18.53 3.59
CA THR A 228 19.34 18.84 4.58
C THR A 228 20.26 17.64 4.79
N VAL A 229 21.53 17.77 4.46
CA VAL A 229 22.56 16.79 4.81
C VAL A 229 23.46 17.38 5.89
N ALA A 230 23.59 16.69 7.03
CA ALA A 230 24.41 17.17 8.15
C ALA A 230 25.92 17.15 7.83
N SER A 231 26.35 16.25 6.95
CA SER A 231 27.74 16.14 6.49
C SER A 231 27.74 15.58 5.06
N PRO A 232 27.96 16.42 4.03
CA PRO A 232 28.04 15.97 2.65
C PRO A 232 29.20 15.00 2.46
N SER A 233 28.98 13.89 1.75
CA SER A 233 30.06 13.03 1.24
C SER A 233 30.49 13.48 -0.15
N ASP A 234 31.67 13.03 -0.62
CA ASP A 234 32.16 13.30 -1.98
C ASP A 234 31.20 12.84 -3.10
N ASP A 235 30.28 11.91 -2.79
CA ASP A 235 29.29 11.38 -3.72
C ASP A 235 27.92 12.09 -3.62
N THR A 236 27.82 13.18 -2.86
CA THR A 236 26.59 13.99 -2.74
C THR A 236 26.40 14.87 -3.97
N PHE A 237 25.19 14.87 -4.53
CA PHE A 237 24.78 15.76 -5.62
C PHE A 237 23.87 16.86 -5.07
N GLY A 238 24.26 18.12 -5.22
CA GLY A 238 23.45 19.28 -4.86
C GLY A 238 23.41 20.34 -5.95
N LEU A 239 22.71 21.45 -5.69
CA LEU A 239 22.65 22.60 -6.59
C LEU A 239 24.01 23.32 -6.69
N ILE A 240 24.37 23.75 -7.90
CA ILE A 240 25.54 24.60 -8.17
C ILE A 240 25.11 26.04 -8.50
N ALA A 241 26.08 26.96 -8.56
CA ALA A 241 25.82 28.38 -8.87
C ALA A 241 25.01 28.57 -10.16
N LYS A 242 25.35 27.82 -11.23
CA LYS A 242 24.63 27.87 -12.51
C LYS A 242 23.14 27.49 -12.38
N ASP A 243 22.81 26.49 -11.56
CA ASP A 243 21.42 26.06 -11.38
C ASP A 243 20.56 27.20 -10.81
N ARG A 244 21.16 28.10 -10.03
CA ARG A 244 20.50 29.25 -9.39
C ARG A 244 20.26 30.42 -10.35
N GLU A 245 20.81 30.39 -11.57
CA GLU A 245 20.54 31.40 -12.60
C GLU A 245 19.12 31.26 -13.20
N ASN A 246 18.49 30.10 -13.04
CA ASN A 246 17.12 29.86 -13.50
C ASN A 246 16.12 30.71 -12.69
N PRO A 247 15.33 31.63 -13.31
CA PRO A 247 14.44 32.54 -12.59
C PRO A 247 13.37 31.84 -11.75
N HIS A 248 12.81 30.72 -12.24
CA HIS A 248 11.76 29.98 -11.54
C HIS A 248 12.30 29.21 -10.33
N LEU A 249 13.52 28.65 -10.43
CA LEU A 249 14.16 28.03 -9.28
C LEU A 249 14.61 29.08 -8.27
N ASN A 250 15.19 30.18 -8.75
CA ASN A 250 15.70 31.25 -7.89
C ASN A 250 14.59 31.91 -7.06
N ALA A 251 13.42 32.20 -7.66
CA ALA A 251 12.26 32.74 -6.95
C ALA A 251 11.86 31.90 -5.72
N ARG A 252 11.96 30.57 -5.81
CA ARG A 252 11.68 29.64 -4.70
C ARG A 252 12.74 29.71 -3.60
N LEU A 253 14.00 29.93 -3.98
CA LEU A 253 15.14 29.94 -3.05
C LEU A 253 15.22 31.24 -2.24
N ILE A 254 14.96 32.38 -2.89
CA ILE A 254 15.10 33.72 -2.30
C ILE A 254 13.80 34.27 -1.71
N GLY A 255 12.65 33.62 -1.96
CA GLY A 255 11.35 34.08 -1.47
C GLY A 255 11.35 34.29 0.05
N LYS A 256 10.92 35.49 0.47
CA LYS A 256 10.94 35.92 1.87
C LYS A 256 9.73 35.37 2.62
N LYS A 257 9.96 34.68 3.73
CA LYS A 257 8.89 34.04 4.54
C LYS A 257 8.97 34.56 5.96
N THR A 258 8.35 35.72 6.20
CA THR A 258 8.50 36.45 7.46
C THR A 258 7.63 35.82 8.54
N ALA A 259 8.26 35.19 9.53
CA ALA A 259 7.61 34.53 10.64
C ALA A 259 7.62 35.40 11.90
N LEU A 260 6.44 35.80 12.37
CA LEU A 260 6.26 36.48 13.65
C LEU A 260 6.28 35.46 14.80
N LEU A 261 7.12 35.71 15.81
CA LEU A 261 7.20 34.88 17.01
C LEU A 261 6.19 35.38 18.05
N ARG A 262 5.26 34.51 18.46
CA ARG A 262 4.19 34.81 19.41
C ARG A 262 4.18 33.81 20.56
N GLN A 263 4.51 34.29 21.76
CA GLN A 263 4.34 33.48 22.98
C GLN A 263 2.91 33.63 23.50
N VAL A 264 2.24 32.50 23.76
CA VAL A 264 0.87 32.44 24.27
C VAL A 264 0.92 32.00 25.72
N ASN A 265 0.27 32.76 26.62
CA ASN A 265 0.18 32.36 28.01
C ASN A 265 -0.70 31.11 28.14
N THR A 266 -0.10 29.99 28.53
CA THR A 266 -0.74 28.67 28.60
C THR A 266 -0.62 28.12 30.02
N PRO A 267 -1.72 27.61 30.61
CA PRO A 267 -1.66 26.87 31.87
C PRO A 267 -0.83 25.58 31.75
N ARG A 268 -0.40 25.01 32.88
CA ARG A 268 0.25 23.68 32.91
C ARG A 268 -0.70 22.54 32.53
N ASP A 269 -2.00 22.73 32.70
CA ASP A 269 -3.01 21.77 32.30
C ASP A 269 -3.07 21.64 30.76
N PRO A 270 -2.82 20.46 30.17
CA PRO A 270 -2.72 20.28 28.72
C PRO A 270 -4.02 20.63 27.97
N VAL A 271 -5.18 20.38 28.57
CA VAL A 271 -6.49 20.63 27.94
C VAL A 271 -6.73 22.14 27.81
N LYS A 272 -6.48 22.89 28.89
CA LYS A 272 -6.58 24.35 28.93
C LYS A 272 -5.48 25.02 28.12
N ALA A 273 -4.27 24.46 28.09
CA ALA A 273 -3.19 24.92 27.22
C ALA A 273 -3.61 24.83 25.74
N GLY A 274 -4.17 23.69 25.33
CA GLY A 274 -4.70 23.50 23.98
C GLY A 274 -5.83 24.49 23.63
N GLU A 275 -6.69 24.83 24.59
CA GLU A 275 -7.74 25.84 24.38
C GLU A 275 -7.18 27.26 24.20
N ALA A 276 -6.18 27.64 25.00
CA ALA A 276 -5.52 28.94 24.87
C ALA A 276 -4.78 29.07 23.53
N LEU A 277 -4.08 28.02 23.10
CA LEU A 277 -3.45 27.95 21.78
C LEU A 277 -4.49 28.04 20.65
N ALA A 278 -5.63 27.35 20.78
CA ALA A 278 -6.69 27.39 19.78
C ALA A 278 -7.24 28.81 19.59
N LYS A 279 -7.55 29.51 20.70
CA LYS A 279 -8.00 30.90 20.67
C LYS A 279 -6.99 31.84 20.02
N ALA A 280 -5.69 31.65 20.32
CA ALA A 280 -4.63 32.45 19.73
C ALA A 280 -4.50 32.20 18.21
N ALA A 281 -4.56 30.95 17.77
CA ALA A 281 -4.49 30.59 16.35
C ALA A 281 -5.65 31.15 15.54
N VAL A 282 -6.89 31.08 16.07
CA VAL A 282 -8.07 31.65 15.40
C VAL A 282 -7.95 33.17 15.27
N ARG A 283 -7.50 33.87 16.31
CA ARG A 283 -7.29 35.34 16.25
C ARG A 283 -6.28 35.75 15.19
N GLU A 284 -5.18 35.01 15.05
CA GLU A 284 -4.19 35.27 14.00
C GLU A 284 -4.74 34.92 12.61
N ALA A 285 -5.59 33.90 12.50
CA ALA A 285 -6.27 33.57 11.24
C ALA A 285 -7.24 34.67 10.80
N GLU A 286 -8.00 35.25 11.74
CA GLU A 286 -8.84 36.43 11.47
C GLU A 286 -8.01 37.64 11.03
N ARG A 287 -6.85 37.88 11.67
CA ARG A 287 -5.93 38.97 11.30
C ARG A 287 -5.42 38.79 9.87
N LEU A 288 -4.89 37.61 9.55
CA LEU A 288 -4.36 37.30 8.21
C LEU A 288 -5.48 37.28 7.16
N GLY A 289 -6.68 36.82 7.52
CA GLY A 289 -7.84 36.76 6.64
C GLY A 289 -8.46 38.11 6.28
N LYS A 290 -8.15 39.18 7.04
CA LYS A 290 -8.45 40.57 6.66
C LYS A 290 -7.53 41.10 5.56
N GLY A 291 -6.38 40.46 5.35
CA GLY A 291 -5.41 40.80 4.31
C GLY A 291 -5.79 40.25 2.92
N SER A 292 -4.77 40.12 2.06
CA SER A 292 -4.91 39.58 0.70
C SER A 292 -4.90 38.04 0.64
N ALA A 293 -4.56 37.36 1.75
CA ALA A 293 -4.48 35.92 1.81
C ALA A 293 -5.84 35.27 1.50
N ARG A 294 -5.84 34.25 0.62
CA ARG A 294 -7.03 33.48 0.25
C ARG A 294 -6.96 32.05 0.75
N ALA A 295 -5.77 31.49 0.86
CA ALA A 295 -5.54 30.20 1.48
C ALA A 295 -4.62 30.34 2.71
N ILE A 296 -5.14 30.00 3.88
CA ILE A 296 -4.41 30.03 5.15
C ILE A 296 -4.29 28.61 5.70
N ALA A 297 -3.08 28.23 6.11
CA ALA A 297 -2.85 26.99 6.86
C ALA A 297 -2.65 27.26 8.34
N ILE A 298 -3.30 26.49 9.21
CA ILE A 298 -3.01 26.41 10.65
C ILE A 298 -2.48 25.01 10.96
N ILE A 299 -1.24 24.92 11.44
CA ILE A 299 -0.57 23.65 11.72
C ILE A 299 -0.24 23.56 13.21
N VAL A 300 -0.82 22.59 13.91
CA VAL A 300 -0.58 22.37 15.35
C VAL A 300 -0.06 20.96 15.61
N ASN A 301 0.52 20.74 16.79
CA ASN A 301 1.23 19.48 17.06
C ASN A 301 0.32 18.33 17.52
N ARG A 302 -0.95 18.61 17.85
CA ARG A 302 -1.89 17.65 18.46
C ARG A 302 -3.25 17.68 17.76
N VAL A 303 -3.83 16.50 17.55
CA VAL A 303 -5.14 16.34 16.87
C VAL A 303 -6.25 17.06 17.61
N GLU A 304 -6.27 16.99 18.94
CA GLU A 304 -7.30 17.65 19.76
C GLU A 304 -7.27 19.18 19.61
N THR A 305 -6.08 19.78 19.62
CA THR A 305 -5.91 21.22 19.36
C THR A 305 -6.40 21.59 17.96
N ALA A 306 -6.10 20.77 16.94
CA ALA A 306 -6.55 21.00 15.57
C ALA A 306 -8.09 20.95 15.46
N ARG A 307 -8.74 20.00 16.14
CA ARG A 307 -10.22 19.91 16.20
C ARG A 307 -10.84 21.13 16.85
N LYS A 308 -10.30 21.55 18.00
CA LYS A 308 -10.75 22.77 18.71
C LYS A 308 -10.62 24.01 17.84
N ILE A 309 -9.50 24.17 17.13
CA ILE A 309 -9.29 25.28 16.19
C ILE A 309 -10.32 25.22 15.06
N ALA A 310 -10.52 24.06 14.44
CA ALA A 310 -11.48 23.93 13.34
C ALA A 310 -12.90 24.30 13.78
N SER A 311 -13.35 23.81 14.95
CA SER A 311 -14.65 24.17 15.51
C SER A 311 -14.76 25.67 15.81
N GLN A 312 -13.76 26.26 16.48
CA GLN A 312 -13.79 27.69 16.82
C GLN A 312 -13.69 28.59 15.58
N ALA A 313 -12.95 28.17 14.57
CA ALA A 313 -12.80 28.92 13.32
C ALA A 313 -14.08 28.93 12.49
N GLU A 314 -14.91 27.88 12.55
CA GLU A 314 -16.22 27.88 11.88
C GLU A 314 -17.18 28.92 12.45
N ASP A 315 -17.10 29.18 13.76
CA ASP A 315 -17.92 30.19 14.42
C ASP A 315 -17.34 31.61 14.26
N ALA A 316 -16.01 31.75 14.27
CA ALA A 316 -15.34 33.05 14.28
C ALA A 316 -15.09 33.63 12.88
N MET A 317 -14.76 32.78 11.90
CA MET A 317 -14.50 33.23 10.54
C MET A 317 -15.82 33.58 9.85
N ASN A 318 -15.80 34.56 8.93
CA ASN A 318 -17.00 34.91 8.17
C ASN A 318 -17.47 33.74 7.28
N GLN A 319 -18.75 33.76 6.85
CA GLN A 319 -19.32 32.70 6.00
C GLN A 319 -18.63 32.56 4.63
N ASP A 320 -17.76 33.51 4.24
CA ASP A 320 -16.96 33.41 3.01
C ASP A 320 -15.78 32.45 3.15
N TRP A 321 -15.33 32.16 4.38
CA TRP A 321 -14.26 31.20 4.64
C TRP A 321 -14.81 29.78 4.76
N THR A 322 -14.29 28.90 3.91
CA THR A 322 -14.48 27.47 4.07
C THR A 322 -13.44 26.92 5.03
N VAL A 323 -13.86 26.28 6.13
CA VAL A 323 -12.95 25.63 7.08
C VAL A 323 -12.83 24.13 6.76
N ARG A 324 -11.61 23.61 6.79
CA ARG A 324 -11.30 22.19 6.57
C ARG A 324 -10.31 21.70 7.62
N LEU A 325 -10.54 20.49 8.13
CA LEU A 325 -9.64 19.81 9.07
C LEU A 325 -8.97 18.62 8.37
N LEU A 326 -7.65 18.56 8.43
CA LEU A 326 -6.85 17.46 7.87
C LEU A 326 -5.98 16.82 8.97
N THR A 327 -6.17 15.53 9.23
CA THR A 327 -5.42 14.79 10.26
C THR A 327 -4.93 13.44 9.71
N GLY A 328 -3.93 12.84 10.36
CA GLY A 328 -3.38 11.54 9.96
C GLY A 328 -4.36 10.37 10.09
N ARG A 329 -5.41 10.51 10.93
CA ARG A 329 -6.31 9.44 11.35
C ARG A 329 -7.67 9.51 10.67
N MET A 330 -7.70 9.13 9.39
CA MET A 330 -8.91 9.01 8.59
C MET A 330 -8.88 7.68 7.81
N ARG A 331 -10.05 7.10 7.53
CA ARG A 331 -10.14 5.95 6.62
C ARG A 331 -9.74 6.38 5.20
N PRO A 332 -9.06 5.54 4.40
CA PRO A 332 -8.69 5.89 3.02
C PRO A 332 -9.87 6.40 2.17
N LEU A 333 -11.04 5.76 2.24
CA LEU A 333 -12.23 6.20 1.50
C LEU A 333 -12.74 7.58 1.96
N ASP A 334 -12.78 7.85 3.27
CA ASP A 334 -13.20 9.15 3.77
C ASP A 334 -12.22 10.27 3.41
N ARG A 335 -10.92 9.95 3.39
CA ARG A 335 -9.87 10.87 2.95
C ARG A 335 -10.04 11.20 1.46
N LEU A 336 -10.24 10.20 0.61
CA LEU A 336 -10.48 10.41 -0.83
C LEU A 336 -11.68 11.33 -1.07
N GLU A 337 -12.84 11.05 -0.44
CA GLU A 337 -14.04 11.88 -0.58
C GLU A 337 -13.80 13.34 -0.18
N LYS A 338 -13.06 13.59 0.91
CA LYS A 338 -12.86 14.94 1.47
C LYS A 338 -11.71 15.71 0.84
N GLN A 339 -10.70 15.01 0.31
CA GLN A 339 -9.48 15.63 -0.21
C GLN A 339 -9.63 16.10 -1.66
N SER A 340 -10.45 15.44 -2.49
CA SER A 340 -10.61 15.81 -3.91
C SER A 340 -11.06 17.26 -4.11
N ALA A 341 -11.99 17.76 -3.30
CA ALA A 341 -12.45 19.16 -3.36
C ALA A 341 -11.45 20.18 -2.78
N LEU A 342 -10.55 19.74 -1.89
CA LEU A 342 -9.54 20.59 -1.25
C LEU A 342 -8.36 20.85 -2.21
N LEU A 343 -7.93 19.82 -2.95
CA LEU A 343 -6.72 19.85 -3.77
C LEU A 343 -6.77 20.96 -4.83
N GLU A 344 -7.89 21.19 -5.50
CA GLU A 344 -7.98 22.22 -6.55
C GLU A 344 -7.67 23.64 -6.04
N GLN A 345 -7.92 23.91 -4.74
CA GLN A 345 -7.82 25.25 -4.18
C GLN A 345 -6.45 25.59 -3.57
N VAL A 346 -5.66 24.57 -3.21
CA VAL A 346 -4.39 24.74 -2.46
C VAL A 346 -3.21 23.97 -3.04
N MET A 347 -3.33 23.35 -4.21
CA MET A 347 -2.18 22.73 -4.88
C MET A 347 -1.25 23.77 -5.51
N ALA A 348 0.05 23.46 -5.52
CA ALA A 348 1.07 24.29 -6.14
C ALA A 348 0.80 24.43 -7.64
N GLY A 349 0.98 25.65 -8.16
CA GLY A 349 0.64 26.00 -9.53
C GLY A 349 -0.82 26.40 -9.72
N ARG A 350 -1.59 26.51 -8.63
CA ARG A 350 -2.93 27.13 -8.65
C ARG A 350 -2.87 28.56 -9.17
N THR A 351 -3.90 28.98 -9.88
CA THR A 351 -4.03 30.37 -10.27
C THR A 351 -4.51 31.19 -9.07
N ARG A 352 -3.62 32.02 -8.50
CA ARG A 352 -3.96 32.96 -7.42
C ARG A 352 -4.76 34.13 -8.00
N ARG A 353 -6.08 34.16 -7.79
CA ARG A 353 -6.95 35.29 -8.18
C ARG A 353 -7.54 35.98 -6.95
N SER A 354 -7.89 37.25 -7.10
CA SER A 354 -8.52 38.04 -6.03
C SER A 354 -9.94 37.58 -5.71
N ASP A 355 -10.61 36.88 -6.64
CA ASP A 355 -11.94 36.30 -6.50
C ASP A 355 -11.92 34.81 -6.11
N SER A 356 -10.74 34.22 -5.88
CA SER A 356 -10.64 32.82 -5.45
C SER A 356 -11.36 32.59 -4.12
N PRO A 357 -12.03 31.42 -3.94
CA PRO A 357 -12.65 31.05 -2.68
C PRO A 357 -11.66 31.14 -1.51
N ARG A 358 -12.15 31.62 -0.36
CA ARG A 358 -11.35 31.74 0.85
C ARG A 358 -11.39 30.43 1.61
N LEU A 359 -10.22 29.90 1.94
CA LEU A 359 -10.06 28.57 2.53
C LEU A 359 -9.10 28.61 3.71
N LEU A 360 -9.56 28.08 4.84
CA LEU A 360 -8.76 27.85 6.03
C LEU A 360 -8.56 26.34 6.22
N VAL A 361 -7.31 25.90 6.17
CA VAL A 361 -6.95 24.50 6.40
C VAL A 361 -6.30 24.36 7.76
N VAL A 362 -6.98 23.68 8.68
CA VAL A 362 -6.46 23.33 9.99
C VAL A 362 -5.90 21.91 9.91
N SER A 363 -4.69 21.69 10.39
CA SER A 363 -4.03 20.39 10.30
C SER A 363 -3.08 20.11 11.46
N THR A 364 -2.78 18.83 11.65
CA THR A 364 -1.57 18.39 12.36
C THR A 364 -0.38 18.29 11.41
N GLN A 365 0.66 17.50 11.77
CA GLN A 365 1.77 17.13 10.89
C GLN A 365 1.32 16.43 9.60
N ALA A 366 0.04 16.04 9.49
CA ALA A 366 -0.54 15.46 8.29
C ALA A 366 -0.44 16.36 7.03
N ILE A 367 -0.32 17.68 7.16
CA ILE A 367 -0.10 18.59 6.02
C ILE A 367 1.37 18.68 5.58
N GLU A 368 2.29 18.29 6.47
CA GLU A 368 3.70 18.10 6.12
C GLU A 368 3.85 16.86 5.23
N ALA A 369 2.93 15.88 5.37
CA ALA A 369 2.84 14.68 4.56
C ALA A 369 2.43 15.02 3.13
N GLY A 370 3.44 15.17 2.27
CA GLY A 370 3.39 15.95 1.05
C GLY A 370 2.27 15.65 0.05
N ALA A 371 1.17 16.37 0.22
CA ALA A 371 0.62 17.03 -0.94
C ALA A 371 1.50 18.24 -1.30
N ASP A 372 1.59 18.55 -2.58
CA ASP A 372 2.18 19.77 -3.14
C ASP A 372 1.35 21.01 -2.74
N PHE A 373 1.06 21.21 -1.45
CA PHE A 373 0.25 22.33 -0.98
C PHE A 373 1.02 23.66 -1.05
N ASP A 374 0.31 24.72 -1.39
CA ASP A 374 0.80 26.08 -1.53
C ASP A 374 -0.21 27.09 -0.93
N PHE A 375 0.14 27.61 0.24
CA PHE A 375 -0.65 28.56 1.02
C PHE A 375 -0.11 29.99 0.88
N ASP A 376 -0.97 30.98 1.10
CA ASP A 376 -0.62 32.39 1.07
C ASP A 376 -0.13 32.89 2.43
N ALA A 377 -0.61 32.27 3.52
CA ALA A 377 -0.16 32.54 4.89
C ALA A 377 -0.16 31.27 5.74
N LEU A 378 0.70 31.25 6.77
CA LEU A 378 0.90 30.09 7.64
C LEU A 378 0.84 30.49 9.12
N ILE A 379 0.05 29.79 9.91
CA ILE A 379 0.10 29.82 11.37
C ILE A 379 0.57 28.43 11.81
N THR A 380 1.60 28.37 12.65
CA THR A 380 2.13 27.10 13.13
C THR A 380 2.41 27.16 14.63
N GLU A 381 2.11 26.08 15.34
CA GLU A 381 2.67 25.85 16.67
C GLU A 381 4.19 25.63 16.55
N CYS A 382 4.95 26.01 17.57
CA CYS A 382 6.38 25.75 17.64
C CYS A 382 6.64 24.23 17.62
N ALA A 383 7.69 23.82 16.93
CA ALA A 383 8.10 22.42 16.76
C ALA A 383 9.62 22.36 16.67
N SER A 384 10.19 21.18 16.40
CA SER A 384 11.60 21.08 16.01
C SER A 384 11.86 21.84 14.69
N LEU A 385 13.09 22.27 14.48
CA LEU A 385 13.43 23.11 13.33
C LEU A 385 13.21 22.40 11.99
N ASP A 386 13.47 21.09 11.92
CA ASP A 386 13.21 20.30 10.72
C ASP A 386 11.71 20.23 10.38
N ALA A 387 10.85 20.07 11.39
CA ALA A 387 9.39 20.11 11.20
C ALA A 387 8.92 21.51 10.75
N LEU A 388 9.41 22.58 11.38
CA LEU A 388 9.09 23.96 10.96
C LEU A 388 9.51 24.20 9.50
N ARG A 389 10.74 23.83 9.11
CA ARG A 389 11.19 23.98 7.71
C ARG A 389 10.27 23.26 6.71
N GLN A 390 9.75 22.08 7.06
CA GLN A 390 8.79 21.37 6.22
C GLN A 390 7.45 22.12 6.11
N ARG A 391 6.94 22.66 7.23
CA ARG A 391 5.72 23.50 7.25
C ARG A 391 5.87 24.76 6.39
N PHE A 392 6.99 25.48 6.53
CA PHE A 392 7.32 26.65 5.70
C PHE A 392 7.56 26.29 4.23
N GLY A 393 7.89 25.04 3.91
CA GLY A 393 7.93 24.52 2.56
C GLY A 393 6.57 24.47 1.84
N ARG A 394 5.46 24.73 2.56
CA ARG A 394 4.09 24.85 2.03
C ARG A 394 3.61 26.31 1.93
N LEU A 395 4.37 27.27 2.44
CA LEU A 395 4.08 28.70 2.35
C LEU A 395 4.78 29.28 1.13
N ASP A 396 4.05 29.93 0.22
CA ASP A 396 4.55 30.44 -1.06
C ASP A 396 5.58 29.51 -1.71
N ARG A 397 5.13 28.28 -1.96
CA ARG A 397 5.98 27.16 -2.33
C ARG A 397 6.69 27.37 -3.66
N LEU A 398 6.02 28.04 -4.60
CA LEU A 398 6.58 28.38 -5.91
C LEU A 398 7.32 29.72 -5.94
N GLY A 399 7.23 30.52 -4.88
CA GLY A 399 7.86 31.83 -4.78
C GLY A 399 7.14 32.92 -5.60
N ASP A 400 5.88 32.71 -5.99
CA ASP A 400 5.15 33.65 -6.86
C ASP A 400 4.72 34.93 -6.11
N LEU A 401 4.59 34.88 -4.78
CA LEU A 401 4.25 36.05 -3.97
C LEU A 401 5.50 36.87 -3.61
N GLY A 402 6.67 36.22 -3.57
CA GLY A 402 7.96 36.83 -3.27
C GLY A 402 8.16 37.20 -1.79
N SER A 403 7.10 37.63 -1.10
CA SER A 403 7.08 37.88 0.34
C SER A 403 5.77 37.40 0.96
N THR A 404 5.87 36.65 2.06
CA THR A 404 4.71 36.11 2.79
C THR A 404 4.81 36.31 4.30
N GLU A 405 3.65 36.25 4.95
CA GLU A 405 3.52 36.30 6.40
C GLU A 405 3.25 34.90 6.99
N ALA A 406 3.93 34.62 8.10
CA ALA A 406 3.67 33.48 8.95
C ALA A 406 3.67 33.87 10.43
N VAL A 407 3.08 33.02 11.27
CA VAL A 407 3.11 33.18 12.73
C VAL A 407 3.52 31.86 13.38
N ILE A 408 4.48 31.91 14.30
CA ILE A 408 4.89 30.78 15.13
C ILE A 408 4.38 31.00 16.55
N LEU A 409 3.46 30.16 17.00
CA LEU A 409 2.86 30.18 18.33
C LEU A 409 3.62 29.24 19.27
N ALA A 410 4.07 29.73 20.41
CA ALA A 410 4.65 28.91 21.47
C ALA A 410 3.89 29.08 22.78
N GLY A 411 3.37 27.99 23.34
CA GLY A 411 2.76 28.01 24.68
C GLY A 411 3.83 28.25 25.74
N SER A 412 3.64 29.23 26.62
CA SER A 412 4.57 29.54 27.72
C SER A 412 4.95 28.33 28.58
N GLY A 413 4.02 27.39 28.80
CA GLY A 413 4.29 26.16 29.55
C GLY A 413 5.16 25.15 28.79
N SER A 414 5.21 25.20 27.46
CA SER A 414 6.00 24.30 26.61
C SER A 414 7.40 24.82 26.30
N VAL A 415 7.65 26.11 26.52
CA VAL A 415 8.95 26.77 26.30
C VAL A 415 9.56 27.32 27.59
N ASP A 416 9.09 26.85 28.75
CA ASP A 416 9.72 27.08 30.05
C ASP A 416 10.94 26.15 30.19
N GLU A 417 12.06 26.64 30.73
CA GLU A 417 13.25 25.83 30.97
C GLU A 417 13.00 24.67 31.95
N LYS A 418 11.94 24.76 32.76
CA LYS A 418 11.50 23.73 33.70
C LYS A 418 10.42 22.81 33.13
N ALA A 419 10.02 23.00 31.87
CA ALA A 419 9.04 22.14 31.23
C ALA A 419 9.62 20.74 31.02
N GLU A 420 8.76 19.72 31.10
CA GLU A 420 9.13 18.38 30.67
C GLU A 420 9.36 18.37 29.15
N PRO A 421 10.29 17.53 28.62
CA PRO A 421 10.49 17.39 27.19
C PRO A 421 9.19 17.08 26.46
N ASP A 422 8.96 17.71 25.31
CA ASP A 422 7.76 17.46 24.52
C ASP A 422 7.70 15.98 24.10
N PRO A 423 6.54 15.30 24.21
CA PRO A 423 6.41 13.88 23.82
C PRO A 423 6.77 13.56 22.36
N ILE A 424 6.67 14.52 21.43
CA ILE A 424 6.99 14.33 20.00
C ILE A 424 8.41 14.81 19.69
N TYR A 425 8.75 16.03 20.12
CA TYR A 425 9.99 16.71 19.72
C TYR A 425 11.07 16.71 20.81
N GLY A 426 10.80 16.15 21.98
CA GLY A 426 11.71 16.17 23.12
C GLY A 426 12.14 17.60 23.48
N THR A 427 13.43 17.77 23.72
CA THR A 427 14.02 19.10 24.00
C THR A 427 14.20 19.97 22.74
N ALA A 428 14.02 19.40 21.54
CA ALA A 428 14.23 20.12 20.28
C ALA A 428 13.24 21.27 20.08
N LEU A 429 12.02 21.17 20.61
CA LEU A 429 11.03 22.25 20.57
C LEU A 429 11.53 23.49 21.31
N LEU A 430 11.95 23.32 22.57
CA LEU A 430 12.50 24.40 23.39
C LEU A 430 13.78 24.98 22.77
N ASN A 431 14.70 24.11 22.34
CA ASN A 431 15.94 24.53 21.68
C ASN A 431 15.67 25.35 20.42
N THR A 432 14.67 24.93 19.63
CA THR A 432 14.25 25.66 18.42
C THR A 432 13.67 27.02 18.77
N TRP A 433 12.79 27.11 19.76
CA TRP A 433 12.25 28.41 20.20
C TRP A 433 13.35 29.37 20.66
N ASN A 434 14.29 28.88 21.46
CA ASN A 434 15.43 29.68 21.94
C ASN A 434 16.33 30.14 20.78
N PHE A 435 16.62 29.24 19.84
CA PHE A 435 17.37 29.57 18.63
C PHE A 435 16.67 30.65 17.80
N LEU A 436 15.35 30.53 17.57
CA LEU A 436 14.58 31.50 16.81
C LEU A 436 14.59 32.87 17.48
N ASN A 437 14.43 32.96 18.80
CA ASN A 437 14.53 34.24 19.52
C ASN A 437 15.93 34.85 19.44
N ARG A 438 16.98 34.02 19.42
CA ARG A 438 18.38 34.48 19.27
C ARG A 438 18.64 35.12 17.92
N VAL A 439 18.03 34.61 16.84
CA VAL A 439 18.23 35.10 15.46
C VAL A 439 17.15 36.08 15.00
N ALA A 440 16.10 36.30 15.80
CA ALA A 440 15.01 37.18 15.44
C ALA A 440 15.42 38.65 15.46
N THR A 441 14.81 39.43 14.58
CA THR A 441 14.94 40.89 14.52
C THR A 441 13.65 41.55 15.02
N LYS A 442 13.72 42.79 15.53
CA LYS A 442 12.52 43.52 15.95
C LYS A 442 11.67 43.83 14.72
N SER A 443 10.36 43.58 14.82
CA SER A 443 9.42 44.01 13.78
C SER A 443 9.21 45.52 13.85
N ASN A 444 9.27 46.19 12.69
CA ASN A 444 9.02 47.63 12.58
C ASN A 444 7.52 47.96 12.47
N GLU A 445 6.67 46.98 12.18
CA GLU A 445 5.25 47.18 11.86
C GLU A 445 4.29 46.50 12.86
N GLN A 446 4.77 45.54 13.65
CA GLN A 446 3.96 44.71 14.54
C GLN A 446 4.65 44.54 15.89
N ASP A 447 3.89 44.48 16.98
CA ASP A 447 4.46 44.18 18.30
C ASP A 447 5.00 42.74 18.31
N GLY A 448 6.32 42.54 18.36
CA GLY A 448 6.96 41.21 18.36
C GLY A 448 8.28 41.13 17.59
N SER A 449 8.88 39.93 17.59
CA SER A 449 10.13 39.63 16.88
C SER A 449 9.85 38.77 15.64
N VAL A 450 10.62 38.96 14.57
CA VAL A 450 10.45 38.27 13.29
C VAL A 450 11.70 37.52 12.85
N VAL A 451 11.51 36.38 12.20
CA VAL A 451 12.56 35.55 11.58
C VAL A 451 12.19 35.31 10.12
N ASP A 452 13.13 35.41 9.19
CA ASP A 452 12.90 35.03 7.79
C ASP A 452 13.20 33.55 7.56
N PHE A 453 12.17 32.80 7.22
CA PHE A 453 12.21 31.37 6.92
C PHE A 453 12.44 31.06 5.42
N GLY A 454 12.88 32.04 4.61
CA GLY A 454 13.35 31.81 3.24
C GLY A 454 14.45 30.73 3.17
N ILE A 455 14.49 29.95 2.09
CA ILE A 455 15.34 28.75 1.99
C ILE A 455 16.82 29.11 2.14
N ASP A 456 17.30 30.09 1.37
CA ASP A 456 18.69 30.52 1.43
C ASP A 456 19.01 31.20 2.78
N THR A 457 18.13 32.08 3.27
CA THR A 457 18.30 32.75 4.58
C THR A 457 18.49 31.73 5.70
N MET A 458 17.62 30.72 5.78
CA MET A 458 17.71 29.67 6.80
C MET A 458 18.96 28.80 6.63
N ASN A 459 19.35 28.47 5.40
CA ASN A 459 20.57 27.71 5.15
C ASN A 459 21.81 28.49 5.64
N THR A 460 21.87 29.80 5.39
CA THR A 460 22.95 30.67 5.89
C THR A 460 22.97 30.73 7.41
N LEU A 461 21.81 30.91 8.06
CA LEU A 461 21.71 30.91 9.52
C LEU A 461 22.21 29.60 10.13
N LEU A 462 21.94 28.47 9.48
CA LEU A 462 22.36 27.15 9.96
C LEU A 462 23.83 26.86 9.68
N GLN A 463 24.43 27.38 8.62
CA GLN A 463 25.86 27.18 8.34
C GLN A 463 26.74 27.63 9.50
N GLY A 464 26.35 28.70 10.20
CA GLY A 464 27.06 29.24 11.36
C GLY A 464 26.92 28.45 12.67
N LEU A 465 26.14 27.36 12.71
CA LEU A 465 25.97 26.54 13.91
C LEU A 465 26.92 25.34 13.95
N GLU A 466 27.37 24.99 15.15
CA GLU A 466 28.14 23.77 15.40
C GLU A 466 27.29 22.51 15.15
N PRO A 467 27.90 21.36 14.79
CA PRO A 467 27.16 20.12 14.51
C PRO A 467 26.26 19.65 15.66
N ASN A 468 26.69 19.85 16.90
CA ASN A 468 25.91 19.48 18.09
C ASN A 468 24.69 20.39 18.28
N GLU A 469 24.84 21.70 18.05
CA GLU A 469 23.71 22.63 18.06
C GLU A 469 22.70 22.27 16.98
N LYS A 470 23.14 21.99 15.74
CA LYS A 470 22.26 21.53 14.64
C LYS A 470 21.46 20.29 15.03
N THR A 471 22.11 19.32 15.67
CA THR A 471 21.47 18.07 16.11
C THR A 471 20.43 18.32 17.19
N ALA A 472 20.69 19.25 18.11
CA ALA A 472 19.78 19.61 19.20
C ALA A 472 18.49 20.34 18.76
N LEU A 473 18.47 20.86 17.52
CA LEU A 473 17.30 21.54 16.93
C LEU A 473 16.37 20.59 16.17
N VAL A 474 16.78 19.33 15.96
CA VAL A 474 16.06 18.34 15.17
C VAL A 474 15.34 17.36 16.09
N ALA A 475 14.17 16.86 15.68
CA ALA A 475 13.42 15.89 16.46
C ALA A 475 14.25 14.64 16.82
N PRO A 476 14.09 14.05 18.03
CA PRO A 476 14.77 12.83 18.41
C PRO A 476 14.51 11.70 17.41
N ARG A 477 15.58 11.09 16.89
CA ARG A 477 15.48 10.01 15.90
C ARG A 477 15.74 8.68 16.57
N SER A 478 14.85 7.72 16.34
CA SER A 478 15.13 6.33 16.68
C SER A 478 16.17 5.75 15.71
N VAL A 479 16.86 4.70 16.15
CA VAL A 479 17.83 3.94 15.35
C VAL A 479 17.26 2.57 15.04
N ALA A 480 17.65 2.00 13.90
CA ALA A 480 17.32 0.62 13.59
C ALA A 480 18.12 -0.34 14.49
N PRO A 481 17.55 -1.50 14.85
CA PRO A 481 18.33 -2.59 15.42
C PRO A 481 19.44 -3.03 14.46
N VAL A 482 20.49 -3.65 15.00
CA VAL A 482 21.58 -4.20 14.19
C VAL A 482 21.05 -5.41 13.39
N LEU A 483 21.04 -5.28 12.06
CA LEU A 483 20.65 -6.36 11.15
C LEU A 483 21.80 -7.37 10.99
N THR A 484 21.61 -8.55 11.57
CA THR A 484 22.55 -9.70 11.49
C THR A 484 22.18 -10.68 10.38
N SER A 485 23.11 -11.54 9.97
CA SER A 485 22.83 -12.60 8.98
C SER A 485 21.71 -13.54 9.44
N SER A 486 21.66 -13.88 10.73
CA SER A 486 20.63 -14.75 11.29
C SER A 486 19.20 -14.18 11.16
N HIS A 487 19.05 -12.85 11.15
CA HIS A 487 17.74 -12.25 10.86
C HIS A 487 17.31 -12.54 9.42
N LEU A 488 18.22 -12.33 8.46
CA LEU A 488 17.95 -12.63 7.04
C LEU A 488 17.70 -14.10 6.78
N GLU A 489 18.46 -14.99 7.41
CA GLU A 489 18.26 -16.44 7.31
C GLU A 489 16.88 -16.84 7.84
N ARG A 490 16.43 -16.28 8.98
CA ARG A 490 15.08 -16.54 9.50
C ARG A 490 13.99 -16.00 8.58
N TRP A 491 14.17 -14.80 8.06
CA TRP A 491 13.18 -14.19 7.19
C TRP A 491 13.11 -14.86 5.81
N ALA A 492 14.23 -15.31 5.25
CA ALA A 492 14.27 -16.03 3.97
C ALA A 492 13.49 -17.36 4.00
N GLN A 493 13.24 -17.91 5.20
CA GLN A 493 12.32 -19.01 5.42
C GLN A 493 10.88 -18.47 5.38
N THR A 494 10.25 -18.61 4.21
CA THR A 494 8.92 -18.06 3.94
C THR A 494 7.81 -19.07 4.12
N SER A 495 8.10 -20.36 3.96
CA SER A 495 7.11 -21.43 4.17
C SER A 495 7.79 -22.75 4.57
N PRO A 496 7.57 -23.23 5.81
CA PRO A 496 6.88 -22.53 6.90
C PRO A 496 7.73 -21.36 7.46
N ALA A 497 7.09 -20.34 8.01
CA ALA A 497 7.79 -19.34 8.80
C ALA A 497 8.36 -19.97 10.10
N PRO A 498 9.54 -19.56 10.57
CA PRO A 498 10.13 -20.10 11.78
C PRO A 498 9.33 -19.71 13.02
N HIS A 499 9.28 -20.58 14.04
CA HIS A 499 8.55 -20.29 15.29
C HIS A 499 9.02 -19.01 15.99
N ALA A 500 10.35 -18.76 15.99
CA ALA A 500 10.95 -17.54 16.52
C ALA A 500 11.16 -16.50 15.40
N ASP A 501 10.06 -16.04 14.80
CA ASP A 501 10.06 -15.07 13.70
C ASP A 501 10.30 -13.64 14.20
N PRO A 502 11.44 -13.00 13.84
CA PRO A 502 11.75 -11.65 14.32
C PRO A 502 10.78 -10.60 13.73
N PRO A 503 10.26 -9.65 14.53
CA PRO A 503 9.41 -8.60 13.99
C PRO A 503 10.21 -7.67 13.07
N VAL A 504 9.66 -7.35 11.90
CA VAL A 504 10.31 -6.44 10.93
C VAL A 504 10.11 -4.96 11.27
N ALA A 505 9.03 -4.61 11.98
CA ALA A 505 8.67 -3.20 12.24
C ALA A 505 9.79 -2.37 12.92
N PRO A 506 10.54 -2.90 13.91
CA PRO A 506 11.68 -2.17 14.49
C PRO A 506 12.77 -1.80 13.48
N PHE A 507 12.95 -2.58 12.41
CA PHE A 507 13.93 -2.29 11.35
C PHE A 507 13.41 -1.22 10.36
N LEU A 508 12.11 -0.94 10.36
CA LEU A 508 11.49 0.08 9.51
C LEU A 508 11.35 1.41 10.25
N HIS A 509 10.97 1.36 11.53
CA HIS A 509 10.55 2.52 12.33
C HIS A 509 11.45 2.83 13.53
N GLY A 510 12.42 1.95 13.82
CA GLY A 510 13.34 2.08 14.93
C GLY A 510 12.81 1.55 16.26
N ILE A 511 13.72 1.37 17.23
CA ILE A 511 13.41 0.88 18.58
C ILE A 511 12.53 1.91 19.32
N GLY A 512 11.45 1.44 19.97
CA GLY A 512 10.57 2.28 20.80
C GLY A 512 9.57 3.17 20.06
N ARG A 513 9.65 3.28 18.73
CA ARG A 513 8.70 4.05 17.89
C ARG A 513 7.57 3.22 17.29
N THR A 514 7.60 1.89 17.44
CA THR A 514 6.47 1.06 17.06
C THR A 514 5.36 1.28 18.07
N THR A 515 4.48 2.25 17.81
CA THR A 515 3.13 2.11 18.35
C THR A 515 2.57 0.86 17.69
N ALA A 516 2.38 -0.19 18.49
CA ALA A 516 1.59 -1.33 18.06
C ALA A 516 0.27 -0.76 17.53
N GLU A 517 -0.06 -0.88 16.25
CA GLU A 517 -1.33 -0.37 15.70
C GLU A 517 -2.32 -1.50 15.49
N VAL A 518 -3.60 -1.18 15.53
CA VAL A 518 -4.70 -2.06 15.11
C VAL A 518 -5.56 -1.36 14.06
N GLN A 519 -6.21 -2.13 13.21
CA GLN A 519 -7.14 -1.64 12.21
C GLN A 519 -8.56 -1.75 12.76
N ILE A 520 -9.37 -0.70 12.66
CA ILE A 520 -10.78 -0.71 13.06
C ILE A 520 -11.67 -0.56 11.82
N VAL A 521 -12.64 -1.46 11.67
CA VAL A 521 -13.63 -1.49 10.58
C VAL A 521 -15.03 -1.47 11.19
N TRP A 522 -15.88 -0.55 10.73
CA TRP A 522 -17.26 -0.42 11.21
C TRP A 522 -18.25 -1.14 10.28
N ARG A 523 -19.15 -1.92 10.86
CA ARG A 523 -20.21 -2.67 10.15
C ARG A 523 -21.58 -2.28 10.68
N ALA A 524 -22.51 -1.91 9.81
CA ALA A 524 -23.85 -1.46 10.20
C ALA A 524 -24.84 -2.63 10.36
N ASP A 525 -24.50 -3.79 9.79
CA ASP A 525 -25.21 -5.06 9.85
C ASP A 525 -24.73 -6.00 10.98
N ILE A 526 -23.79 -5.53 11.81
CA ILE A 526 -23.34 -6.20 13.03
C ILE A 526 -23.78 -5.37 14.24
N SER A 527 -24.55 -5.95 15.14
CA SER A 527 -24.98 -5.31 16.39
C SER A 527 -24.15 -5.76 17.58
N ALA A 528 -24.18 -4.97 18.67
CA ALA A 528 -23.54 -5.38 19.93
C ALA A 528 -24.16 -6.68 20.49
N ALA A 529 -25.46 -6.90 20.26
CA ALA A 529 -26.15 -8.12 20.68
C ALA A 529 -25.64 -9.36 19.93
N ASP A 530 -25.34 -9.25 18.64
CA ASP A 530 -24.77 -10.36 17.85
C ASP A 530 -23.40 -10.81 18.42
N LEU A 531 -22.60 -9.85 18.89
CA LEU A 531 -21.29 -10.12 19.48
C LEU A 531 -21.42 -10.75 20.88
N ILE A 532 -22.36 -10.27 21.69
CA ILE A 532 -22.63 -10.80 23.04
C ILE A 532 -23.21 -12.23 22.98
N GLN A 533 -24.02 -12.54 21.95
CA GLN A 533 -24.60 -13.87 21.75
C GLN A 533 -23.65 -14.87 21.07
N GLU A 534 -22.42 -14.46 20.75
CA GLU A 534 -21.37 -15.28 20.12
C GLU A 534 -21.82 -16.04 18.85
N ASN A 535 -22.66 -15.42 18.01
CA ASN A 535 -23.17 -16.06 16.79
C ASN A 535 -22.13 -16.07 15.65
N LEU A 536 -21.00 -16.76 15.87
CA LEU A 536 -19.85 -16.79 14.97
C LEU A 536 -20.16 -17.27 13.55
N PRO A 537 -21.02 -18.28 13.30
CA PRO A 537 -21.36 -18.67 11.93
C PRO A 537 -22.01 -17.53 11.14
N LYS A 538 -23.04 -16.87 11.70
CA LYS A 538 -23.70 -15.71 11.08
C LYS A 538 -22.71 -14.59 10.79
N LEU A 539 -21.86 -14.27 11.77
CA LEU A 539 -20.88 -13.19 11.67
C LEU A 539 -19.80 -13.51 10.62
N ARG A 540 -19.37 -14.76 10.52
CA ARG A 540 -18.45 -15.22 9.47
C ARG A 540 -19.08 -15.03 8.09
N ASP A 541 -20.30 -15.49 7.89
CA ASP A 541 -20.93 -15.42 6.57
C ASP A 541 -21.14 -13.97 6.10
N VAL A 542 -21.55 -13.07 7.01
CA VAL A 542 -21.68 -11.63 6.73
C VAL A 542 -20.33 -11.02 6.31
N LEU A 543 -19.25 -11.37 7.02
CA LEU A 543 -17.91 -10.89 6.69
C LEU A 543 -17.32 -11.56 5.45
N GLU A 544 -17.64 -12.82 5.15
CA GLU A 544 -17.16 -13.47 3.93
C GLU A 544 -17.77 -12.85 2.67
N LEU A 545 -19.03 -12.45 2.76
CA LEU A 545 -19.74 -11.75 1.70
C LEU A 545 -19.09 -10.40 1.36
N VAL A 546 -18.80 -9.58 2.39
CA VAL A 546 -18.13 -8.28 2.25
C VAL A 546 -16.93 -8.23 3.19
N ARG A 547 -15.83 -8.83 2.74
CA ARG A 547 -14.60 -9.00 3.55
C ARG A 547 -14.04 -7.66 3.99
N PRO A 548 -13.74 -7.48 5.30
CA PRO A 548 -13.03 -6.32 5.80
C PRO A 548 -11.78 -6.04 4.96
N SER A 549 -11.60 -4.77 4.65
CA SER A 549 -10.52 -4.35 3.79
C SER A 549 -9.83 -3.09 4.30
N SER A 550 -8.61 -2.85 3.84
CA SER A 550 -7.82 -1.71 4.31
C SER A 550 -8.31 -0.36 3.77
N LEU A 551 -9.18 -0.34 2.74
CA LEU A 551 -9.82 0.90 2.23
C LEU A 551 -10.80 1.53 3.22
N GLU A 552 -11.44 0.70 4.04
CA GLU A 552 -12.44 1.09 5.04
C GLU A 552 -11.94 1.00 6.48
N ALA A 553 -10.69 0.58 6.66
CA ALA A 553 -10.06 0.47 7.96
C ALA A 553 -9.46 1.81 8.41
N LEU A 554 -9.61 2.11 9.69
CA LEU A 554 -8.86 3.17 10.37
C LEU A 554 -7.72 2.54 11.18
N SER A 555 -6.49 2.99 10.94
CA SER A 555 -5.35 2.63 11.79
C SER A 555 -5.34 3.50 13.04
N VAL A 556 -5.26 2.87 14.21
CA VAL A 556 -5.09 3.55 15.49
C VAL A 556 -4.07 2.84 16.37
N PRO A 557 -3.36 3.55 17.27
CA PRO A 557 -2.51 2.90 18.27
C PRO A 557 -3.31 1.92 19.12
N LEU A 558 -2.69 0.79 19.45
CA LEU A 558 -3.26 -0.29 20.24
C LEU A 558 -3.80 0.22 21.57
N TRP A 559 -3.05 1.10 22.25
CA TRP A 559 -3.46 1.69 23.51
C TRP A 559 -4.70 2.57 23.34
N ALA A 560 -4.81 3.33 22.24
CA ALA A 560 -5.96 4.17 21.94
C ALA A 560 -7.21 3.33 21.62
N ALA A 561 -7.03 2.21 20.91
CA ALA A 561 -8.10 1.23 20.69
C ALA A 561 -8.56 0.56 22.00
N LYS A 562 -7.62 0.15 22.88
CA LYS A 562 -7.95 -0.41 24.21
C LYS A 562 -8.79 0.57 25.01
N GLN A 563 -8.33 1.82 25.11
CA GLN A 563 -9.01 2.86 25.88
C GLN A 563 -10.40 3.17 25.30
N TRP A 564 -10.51 3.32 23.98
CA TRP A 564 -11.79 3.56 23.31
C TRP A 564 -12.78 2.42 23.51
N LEU A 565 -12.37 1.16 23.33
CA LEU A 565 -13.22 0.00 23.58
C LEU A 565 -13.65 -0.09 25.06
N GLY A 566 -12.79 0.32 26.01
CA GLY A 566 -13.16 0.46 27.42
C GLY A 566 -14.25 1.52 27.64
N VAL A 567 -14.13 2.69 27.01
CA VAL A 567 -15.16 3.75 27.05
C VAL A 567 -16.49 3.25 26.46
N VAL A 568 -16.46 2.53 25.34
CA VAL A 568 -17.65 1.92 24.73
C VAL A 568 -18.28 0.90 25.68
N ALA A 569 -17.47 0.07 26.35
CA ALA A 569 -17.96 -0.91 27.32
C ALA A 569 -18.66 -0.27 28.51
N ALA A 570 -18.09 0.83 29.03
CA ALA A 570 -18.67 1.58 30.14
C ALA A 570 -20.03 2.20 29.76
N ARG A 571 -20.16 2.75 28.55
CA ARG A 571 -21.42 3.30 28.03
C ARG A 571 -22.54 2.25 27.95
N GLY A 572 -22.20 1.00 27.63
CA GLY A 572 -23.17 -0.09 27.54
C GLY A 572 -23.71 -0.61 28.87
N ARG A 573 -23.16 -0.16 30.02
CA ARG A 573 -23.51 -0.67 31.36
C ARG A 573 -24.25 0.33 32.26
N SER A 574 -24.40 1.60 31.88
CA SER A 574 -25.13 2.59 32.68
C SER A 574 -25.89 3.60 31.83
N ASP A 575 -27.17 3.82 32.15
CA ASP A 575 -27.99 4.97 31.71
C ASP A 575 -27.52 6.32 32.31
N ALA A 576 -26.41 6.32 33.04
CA ALA A 576 -25.76 7.54 33.48
C ALA A 576 -24.89 8.08 32.35
N ILE A 577 -25.17 9.32 31.92
CA ILE A 577 -24.22 10.17 31.21
C ILE A 577 -22.94 10.14 32.03
N VAL A 578 -21.92 9.42 31.57
CA VAL A 578 -20.55 9.60 32.06
C VAL A 578 -20.15 10.98 31.56
N THR A 579 -20.49 12.02 32.34
CA THR A 579 -19.91 13.34 32.22
C THR A 579 -18.41 13.14 32.36
N GLY A 580 -17.67 13.45 31.29
CA GLY A 580 -16.28 13.07 31.06
C GLY A 580 -15.45 12.95 32.33
N ALA A 581 -15.28 11.72 32.81
CA ALA A 581 -14.15 11.40 33.66
C ALA A 581 -12.91 11.68 32.81
N GLU A 582 -12.19 12.72 33.23
CA GLU A 582 -11.05 13.36 32.59
C GLU A 582 -9.84 12.42 32.46
N VAL A 583 -9.96 11.37 31.66
CA VAL A 583 -8.77 10.72 31.11
C VAL A 583 -8.46 11.44 29.82
N SER A 584 -7.31 12.12 29.77
CA SER A 584 -6.77 12.73 28.57
C SER A 584 -6.62 11.65 27.50
N LEU A 585 -7.67 11.45 26.68
CA LEU A 585 -7.73 10.58 25.50
C LEU A 585 -6.86 11.13 24.34
N ALA A 586 -5.88 11.97 24.67
CA ALA A 586 -5.05 12.70 23.72
C ALA A 586 -4.12 11.71 23.01
N ASP A 587 -4.61 11.19 21.88
CA ASP A 587 -3.80 10.42 20.96
C ASP A 587 -2.83 11.38 20.24
N VAL A 588 -1.59 11.38 20.71
CA VAL A 588 -0.46 12.12 20.14
C VAL A 588 0.21 11.27 19.08
N GLU A 589 0.21 11.75 17.84
CA GLU A 589 0.79 11.04 16.70
C GLU A 589 2.30 10.79 16.95
N GLY A 590 2.67 9.52 17.19
CA GLY A 590 4.05 9.11 17.47
C GLY A 590 4.47 9.00 18.95
N ALA A 591 3.55 9.14 19.92
CA ALA A 591 3.87 8.99 21.34
C ALA A 591 3.81 7.53 21.84
N SER A 592 4.59 7.24 22.89
CA SER A 592 4.60 5.95 23.59
C SER A 592 3.29 5.70 24.37
N ALA A 593 2.96 4.43 24.59
CA ALA A 593 1.78 4.02 25.33
C ALA A 593 1.86 4.43 26.82
N PRO A 594 0.79 4.99 27.42
CA PRO A 594 0.68 5.15 28.87
C PRO A 594 0.44 3.80 29.56
N ASP A 595 0.74 3.71 30.87
CA ASP A 595 0.34 2.59 31.71
C ASP A 595 -1.19 2.59 31.83
N LEU A 596 -1.83 1.57 31.26
CA LEU A 596 -3.29 1.42 31.27
C LEU A 596 -3.71 0.49 32.41
N GLU A 597 -4.66 0.94 33.24
CA GLU A 597 -5.35 0.06 34.20
C GLU A 597 -6.26 -0.93 33.46
N GLU A 598 -6.32 -2.18 33.94
CA GLU A 598 -7.15 -3.24 33.36
C GLU A 598 -8.63 -2.88 33.44
N SER A 599 -9.21 -2.52 32.29
CA SER A 599 -10.64 -2.29 32.14
C SER A 599 -11.24 -3.28 31.14
N PRO A 600 -12.45 -3.80 31.39
CA PRO A 600 -13.10 -4.73 30.47
C PRO A 600 -13.48 -4.03 29.17
N LEU A 601 -13.14 -4.66 28.04
CA LEU A 601 -13.36 -4.10 26.71
C LEU A 601 -14.77 -4.36 26.18
N ALA A 602 -15.22 -3.51 25.25
CA ALA A 602 -16.40 -3.80 24.45
C ALA A 602 -16.08 -4.94 23.48
N PRO A 603 -17.01 -5.89 23.27
CA PRO A 603 -16.75 -7.02 22.39
C PRO A 603 -16.55 -6.55 20.94
N ALA A 604 -15.60 -7.18 20.24
CA ALA A 604 -15.28 -6.92 18.84
C ALA A 604 -14.93 -8.23 18.13
N LEU A 605 -14.96 -8.27 16.79
CA LEU A 605 -14.48 -9.42 16.03
C LEU A 605 -13.07 -9.19 15.54
N VAL A 606 -12.22 -10.20 15.64
CA VAL A 606 -10.92 -10.23 14.98
C VAL A 606 -11.08 -10.95 13.65
N TRP A 607 -10.75 -10.23 12.58
CA TRP A 607 -10.70 -10.76 11.21
C TRP A 607 -9.26 -11.13 10.81
N ARG A 608 -9.05 -12.36 10.35
CA ARG A 608 -7.78 -12.86 9.80
C ARG A 608 -8.02 -13.70 8.54
N GLY A 609 -8.20 -13.06 7.40
CA GLY A 609 -8.15 -13.74 6.09
C GLY A 609 -9.17 -14.87 5.89
N GLY A 610 -10.34 -14.82 6.57
CA GLY A 610 -11.35 -15.89 6.56
C GLY A 610 -11.62 -16.45 7.95
N GLU A 611 -10.65 -16.36 8.87
CA GLU A 611 -10.89 -16.69 10.27
C GLU A 611 -11.53 -15.52 11.01
N VAL A 612 -12.58 -15.84 11.78
CA VAL A 612 -13.30 -14.91 12.64
C VAL A 612 -13.28 -15.45 14.06
N ARG A 613 -12.76 -14.66 15.00
CA ARG A 613 -12.85 -14.94 16.43
C ARG A 613 -13.38 -13.73 17.19
N LEU A 614 -14.05 -13.98 18.31
CA LEU A 614 -14.48 -12.92 19.22
C LEU A 614 -13.31 -12.42 20.06
N LEU A 615 -13.22 -11.12 20.26
CA LEU A 615 -12.33 -10.46 21.22
C LEU A 615 -13.14 -10.09 22.45
N THR A 616 -12.87 -10.76 23.57
CA THR A 616 -13.50 -10.50 24.87
C THR A 616 -12.51 -9.99 25.92
N ASP A 617 -11.21 -10.26 25.73
CA ASP A 617 -10.13 -9.90 26.66
C ASP A 617 -9.18 -8.84 26.06
N ALA A 618 -8.65 -7.97 26.93
CA ALA A 618 -7.66 -6.95 26.57
C ALA A 618 -6.28 -7.54 26.21
N ASP A 619 -5.93 -8.70 26.74
CA ASP A 619 -4.66 -9.40 26.45
C ASP A 619 -4.64 -10.04 25.06
N ASP A 620 -5.82 -10.36 24.54
CA ASP A 620 -6.00 -10.86 23.18
C ASP A 620 -5.86 -9.77 22.12
N LEU A 621 -5.91 -8.49 22.51
CA LEU A 621 -5.73 -7.37 21.61
C LEU A 621 -4.24 -7.10 21.37
N LYS A 622 -3.78 -7.51 20.19
CA LYS A 622 -2.37 -7.47 19.76
C LYS A 622 -2.17 -6.52 18.57
N PRO A 623 -0.95 -6.00 18.35
CA PRO A 623 -0.63 -5.25 17.14
C PRO A 623 -0.96 -6.04 15.85
N GLY A 624 -1.36 -5.31 14.80
CA GLY A 624 -1.64 -5.85 13.47
C GLY A 624 -3.01 -6.51 13.31
N LEU A 625 -3.83 -6.58 14.37
CA LEU A 625 -5.19 -7.13 14.29
C LEU A 625 -6.11 -6.19 13.49
N THR A 626 -7.04 -6.80 12.73
CA THR A 626 -8.20 -6.11 12.16
C THR A 626 -9.42 -6.38 13.01
N LEU A 627 -9.92 -5.33 13.67
CA LEU A 627 -11.10 -5.35 14.51
C LEU A 627 -12.31 -4.91 13.71
N VAL A 628 -13.35 -5.72 13.72
CA VAL A 628 -14.65 -5.37 13.18
C VAL A 628 -15.59 -5.06 14.34
N VAL A 629 -16.19 -3.87 14.30
CA VAL A 629 -17.03 -3.30 15.37
C VAL A 629 -18.37 -2.80 14.81
N PRO A 630 -19.44 -2.78 15.63
CA PRO A 630 -20.70 -2.16 15.25
C PRO A 630 -20.55 -0.68 14.91
N SER A 631 -21.21 -0.22 13.86
CA SER A 631 -21.23 1.20 13.45
C SER A 631 -21.70 2.14 14.57
N ARG A 632 -22.58 1.64 15.44
CA ARG A 632 -23.16 2.38 16.57
C ARG A 632 -22.17 2.66 17.71
N TYR A 633 -20.98 2.05 17.70
CA TYR A 633 -19.94 2.34 18.71
C TYR A 633 -19.37 3.77 18.62
N GLY A 634 -19.55 4.45 17.47
CA GLY A 634 -18.98 5.77 17.24
C GLY A 634 -17.46 5.70 17.07
N GLY A 635 -16.73 6.70 17.57
CA GLY A 635 -15.27 6.77 17.44
C GLY A 635 -14.76 7.58 16.24
N LEU A 636 -15.65 8.08 15.37
CA LEU A 636 -15.28 8.87 14.20
C LEU A 636 -16.17 10.13 14.10
N ASP A 637 -15.54 11.28 13.88
CA ASP A 637 -16.25 12.56 13.72
C ASP A 637 -17.08 12.55 12.42
N ALA A 638 -18.38 12.81 12.50
CA ALA A 638 -19.25 12.74 11.32
C ALA A 638 -18.91 13.81 10.25
N LYS A 639 -18.44 14.99 10.69
CA LYS A 639 -18.18 16.13 9.82
C LYS A 639 -16.79 16.09 9.21
N PHE A 640 -15.78 15.74 9.99
CA PHE A 640 -14.37 15.71 9.57
C PHE A 640 -13.87 14.31 9.24
N ALA A 641 -14.57 13.24 9.64
CA ALA A 641 -14.16 11.84 9.45
C ALA A 641 -12.75 11.55 10.00
N SER A 642 -12.41 12.26 11.08
CA SER A 642 -11.19 12.07 11.87
C SER A 642 -11.51 11.26 13.12
N TRP A 643 -10.52 10.52 13.64
CA TRP A 643 -10.62 9.82 14.91
C TRP A 643 -11.14 10.75 16.01
N ASP A 644 -12.23 10.32 16.65
CA ASP A 644 -12.90 11.00 17.76
C ASP A 644 -13.36 9.94 18.78
N PRO A 645 -12.49 9.55 19.74
CA PRO A 645 -12.81 8.50 20.69
C PRO A 645 -14.00 8.86 21.60
N ALA A 646 -14.32 10.16 21.74
CA ALA A 646 -15.49 10.62 22.48
C ALA A 646 -16.78 10.57 21.65
N GLY A 647 -16.69 10.53 20.32
CA GLY A 647 -17.82 10.57 19.40
C GLY A 647 -18.77 9.38 19.58
N THR A 648 -20.07 9.67 19.63
CA THR A 648 -21.16 8.69 19.80
C THR A 648 -22.03 8.52 18.55
N THR A 649 -21.80 9.35 17.52
CA THR A 649 -22.58 9.28 16.28
C THR A 649 -22.25 7.99 15.54
N PRO A 650 -23.25 7.23 15.04
CA PRO A 650 -22.99 6.04 14.23
C PRO A 650 -22.07 6.34 13.04
N VAL A 651 -21.02 5.53 12.90
CA VAL A 651 -20.05 5.66 11.80
C VAL A 651 -20.64 5.07 10.53
N VAL A 652 -20.48 5.75 9.39
CA VAL A 652 -20.95 5.26 8.09
C VAL A 652 -20.20 3.99 7.69
N ASP A 653 -20.92 2.90 7.40
CA ASP A 653 -20.37 1.65 6.87
C ASP A 653 -19.91 1.84 5.41
N ARG A 654 -18.68 1.42 5.10
CA ARG A 654 -18.02 1.58 3.80
C ARG A 654 -17.73 0.26 3.09
N GLY A 655 -18.24 -0.87 3.61
CA GLY A 655 -17.89 -2.20 3.12
C GLY A 655 -18.18 -2.43 1.64
N ASP A 656 -19.36 -2.01 1.17
CA ASP A 656 -19.82 -2.25 -0.21
C ASP A 656 -18.98 -1.45 -1.21
N GLU A 657 -18.70 -0.18 -0.89
CA GLU A 657 -17.82 0.69 -1.65
C GLU A 657 -16.39 0.12 -1.69
N ALA A 658 -15.87 -0.31 -0.54
CA ALA A 658 -14.54 -0.89 -0.44
C ALA A 658 -14.40 -2.19 -1.23
N GLN A 659 -15.40 -3.08 -1.17
CA GLN A 659 -15.45 -4.33 -1.92
C GLN A 659 -15.49 -4.09 -3.43
N LEU A 660 -16.29 -3.12 -3.90
CA LEU A 660 -16.34 -2.74 -5.30
C LEU A 660 -14.99 -2.21 -5.77
N LEU A 661 -14.38 -1.30 -5.01
CA LEU A 661 -13.14 -0.65 -5.42
C LEU A 661 -11.95 -1.61 -5.37
N GLN A 662 -11.82 -2.42 -4.30
CA GLN A 662 -10.70 -3.34 -4.08
C GLN A 662 -10.73 -4.58 -4.94
N LYS A 663 -11.90 -5.20 -5.07
CA LYS A 663 -12.03 -6.50 -5.76
C LYS A 663 -12.71 -6.39 -7.11
N GLY A 664 -13.17 -5.21 -7.48
CA GLY A 664 -13.96 -5.02 -8.70
C GLY A 664 -15.29 -5.76 -8.68
N ARG A 665 -15.77 -6.25 -7.54
CA ARG A 665 -17.03 -7.02 -7.46
C ARG A 665 -18.15 -6.15 -6.91
N ALA A 666 -19.21 -5.97 -7.69
CA ALA A 666 -20.43 -5.32 -7.22
C ALA A 666 -21.18 -6.27 -6.27
N VAL A 667 -21.08 -6.01 -4.97
CA VAL A 667 -21.83 -6.69 -3.90
C VAL A 667 -22.59 -5.63 -3.12
N LEU A 668 -23.91 -5.79 -3.01
CA LEU A 668 -24.77 -4.86 -2.28
C LEU A 668 -25.50 -5.59 -1.15
N ARG A 669 -25.32 -5.10 0.08
CA ARG A 669 -26.00 -5.59 1.29
C ARG A 669 -27.32 -4.86 1.49
N TRP A 670 -28.45 -5.57 1.48
CA TRP A 670 -29.78 -4.98 1.66
C TRP A 670 -30.16 -4.86 3.14
N HIS A 671 -29.28 -4.27 3.94
CA HIS A 671 -29.56 -3.94 5.32
C HIS A 671 -29.96 -2.46 5.43
N PRO A 672 -31.07 -2.08 6.09
CA PRO A 672 -31.57 -0.72 6.17
C PRO A 672 -30.52 0.26 6.71
N ASP A 673 -29.79 -0.12 7.75
CA ASP A 673 -28.72 0.74 8.30
C ASP A 673 -27.52 0.86 7.33
N VAL A 674 -27.27 -0.13 6.46
CA VAL A 674 -26.23 -0.05 5.42
C VAL A 674 -26.70 0.88 4.29
N VAL A 675 -27.91 0.65 3.76
CA VAL A 675 -28.50 1.42 2.66
C VAL A 675 -28.71 2.89 3.05
N LYS A 676 -29.20 3.15 4.26
CA LYS A 676 -29.36 4.51 4.81
C LYS A 676 -28.03 5.25 4.91
N GLY A 677 -26.91 4.52 5.05
CA GLY A 677 -25.57 5.08 5.04
C GLY A 677 -25.11 5.58 3.67
N TRP A 678 -25.68 5.08 2.56
CA TRP A 678 -25.24 5.42 1.20
C TRP A 678 -25.74 6.80 0.75
N ILE A 679 -26.99 7.15 1.07
CA ILE A 679 -27.62 8.40 0.66
C ILE A 679 -27.92 9.19 1.92
N ARG A 680 -27.14 10.25 2.18
CA ARG A 680 -27.27 11.13 3.35
C ARG A 680 -28.46 12.11 3.23
N ASP A 681 -29.63 11.59 2.87
CA ASP A 681 -30.88 12.34 2.76
C ASP A 681 -31.98 11.63 3.55
N ALA A 682 -32.73 12.37 4.37
CA ALA A 682 -33.86 11.84 5.12
C ALA A 682 -34.99 11.32 4.22
N ALA A 683 -35.05 11.79 2.96
CA ALA A 683 -36.01 11.35 1.94
C ALA A 683 -35.54 10.11 1.15
N ALA A 684 -34.35 9.56 1.43
CA ALA A 684 -33.83 8.40 0.73
C ALA A 684 -34.70 7.15 0.95
N PRO A 685 -34.90 6.30 -0.07
CA PRO A 685 -35.74 5.13 0.06
C PRO A 685 -35.10 4.12 1.03
N SER A 686 -35.84 3.73 2.07
CA SER A 686 -35.47 2.59 2.92
C SER A 686 -35.38 1.37 2.01
N GLY A 687 -34.22 0.69 1.99
CA GLY A 687 -33.93 -0.44 1.09
C GLY A 687 -35.07 -1.46 0.90
N PRO A 688 -35.00 -2.30 -0.15
CA PRO A 688 -36.05 -3.25 -0.47
C PRO A 688 -36.38 -4.13 0.74
N ARG A 689 -37.64 -4.11 1.20
CA ARG A 689 -38.12 -4.95 2.32
C ARG A 689 -38.35 -6.37 1.83
N VAL A 690 -37.78 -7.35 2.54
CA VAL A 690 -37.95 -8.78 2.26
C VAL A 690 -38.59 -9.46 3.48
N LEU A 691 -39.75 -10.09 3.28
CA LEU A 691 -40.45 -10.86 4.31
C LEU A 691 -39.88 -12.29 4.39
N THR A 692 -39.77 -12.82 5.60
CA THR A 692 -39.15 -14.14 5.88
C THR A 692 -39.90 -15.35 5.33
N GLY A 693 -41.19 -15.21 4.98
CA GLY A 693 -42.06 -16.31 4.55
C GLY A 693 -41.80 -16.84 3.12
N ASP A 694 -41.06 -16.11 2.28
CA ASP A 694 -40.99 -16.34 0.82
C ASP A 694 -39.56 -16.67 0.31
N LEU A 695 -38.67 -17.17 1.19
CA LEU A 695 -37.25 -17.26 0.88
C LEU A 695 -36.87 -18.56 0.14
N ASP A 696 -36.77 -18.51 -1.19
CA ASP A 696 -35.99 -19.45 -2.00
C ASP A 696 -34.65 -18.82 -2.48
N GLU A 697 -33.69 -19.66 -2.87
CA GLU A 697 -32.36 -19.23 -3.38
C GLU A 697 -32.46 -18.41 -4.68
N SER A 698 -33.59 -18.50 -5.40
CA SER A 698 -33.82 -17.85 -6.69
C SER A 698 -34.38 -16.43 -6.58
N GLY A 699 -34.96 -16.08 -5.44
CA GLY A 699 -35.67 -14.83 -5.20
C GLY A 699 -37.04 -14.80 -5.89
N THR A 700 -38.08 -14.38 -5.17
CA THR A 700 -39.41 -14.29 -5.75
C THR A 700 -39.48 -13.20 -6.82
N ALA A 701 -40.45 -13.32 -7.74
CA ALA A 701 -40.70 -12.27 -8.74
C ALA A 701 -41.02 -10.91 -8.09
N ALA A 702 -41.64 -10.93 -6.90
CA ALA A 702 -41.95 -9.74 -6.11
C ALA A 702 -40.68 -9.05 -5.58
N GLU A 703 -39.72 -9.80 -5.06
CA GLU A 703 -38.44 -9.24 -4.59
C GLU A 703 -37.63 -8.62 -5.74
N ARG A 704 -37.61 -9.29 -6.91
CA ARG A 704 -36.97 -8.74 -8.13
C ARG A 704 -37.66 -7.47 -8.63
N ALA A 705 -38.97 -7.33 -8.40
CA ALA A 705 -39.69 -6.10 -8.70
C ALA A 705 -39.35 -4.99 -7.68
N ALA A 706 -39.36 -5.30 -6.38
CA ALA A 706 -39.02 -4.37 -5.31
C ALA A 706 -37.58 -3.84 -5.44
N PHE A 707 -36.62 -4.69 -5.78
CA PHE A 707 -35.24 -4.26 -6.05
C PHE A 707 -35.13 -3.34 -7.26
N ARG A 708 -35.83 -3.67 -8.36
CA ARG A 708 -35.84 -2.82 -9.56
C ARG A 708 -36.42 -1.45 -9.25
N GLU A 709 -37.53 -1.40 -8.53
CA GLU A 709 -38.16 -0.15 -8.12
C GLU A 709 -37.22 0.69 -7.22
N TRP A 710 -36.69 0.08 -6.16
CA TRP A 710 -35.74 0.74 -5.27
C TRP A 710 -34.48 1.24 -6.01
N ARG A 711 -33.94 0.43 -6.92
CA ARG A 711 -32.79 0.83 -7.75
C ARG A 711 -33.09 2.07 -8.57
N GLU A 712 -34.23 2.11 -9.27
CA GLU A 712 -34.60 3.28 -10.08
C GLU A 712 -34.78 4.52 -9.19
N GLN A 713 -35.35 4.36 -7.99
CA GLN A 713 -35.44 5.44 -7.01
C GLN A 713 -34.05 5.94 -6.57
N VAL A 714 -33.09 5.06 -6.31
CA VAL A 714 -31.71 5.44 -5.95
C VAL A 714 -30.99 6.10 -7.12
N LEU A 715 -31.09 5.57 -8.34
CA LEU A 715 -30.43 6.13 -9.53
C LEU A 715 -31.01 7.51 -9.92
N ALA A 716 -32.28 7.76 -9.62
CA ALA A 716 -32.92 9.07 -9.82
C ALA A 716 -32.43 10.15 -8.82
N GLN A 717 -31.79 9.76 -7.72
CA GLN A 717 -31.29 10.72 -6.74
C GLN A 717 -30.06 11.48 -7.28
N PRO A 718 -30.08 12.84 -7.30
CA PRO A 718 -28.95 13.64 -7.77
C PRO A 718 -27.68 13.39 -6.96
N ASN A 719 -27.84 13.12 -5.66
CA ASN A 719 -26.78 12.92 -4.66
C ASN A 719 -26.41 11.44 -4.44
N ALA A 720 -26.89 10.50 -5.28
CA ALA A 720 -26.46 9.11 -5.20
C ALA A 720 -24.93 8.99 -5.42
N PRO A 721 -24.21 8.23 -4.57
CA PRO A 721 -22.77 8.04 -4.72
C PRO A 721 -22.41 7.45 -6.10
N ALA A 722 -21.32 7.94 -6.70
CA ALA A 722 -20.87 7.47 -8.01
C ALA A 722 -20.59 5.96 -8.03
N TRP A 723 -20.02 5.42 -6.94
CA TRP A 723 -19.74 3.99 -6.81
C TRP A 723 -21.03 3.16 -6.80
N ALA A 724 -22.09 3.67 -6.17
CA ALA A 724 -23.38 3.01 -6.08
C ALA A 724 -24.05 2.97 -7.47
N ARG A 725 -23.93 4.03 -8.27
CA ARG A 725 -24.41 4.04 -9.66
C ARG A 725 -23.71 2.98 -10.52
N VAL A 726 -22.38 2.85 -10.40
CA VAL A 726 -21.60 1.82 -11.11
C VAL A 726 -22.02 0.41 -10.68
N ALA A 727 -22.11 0.15 -9.37
CA ALA A 727 -22.54 -1.14 -8.84
C ALA A 727 -23.97 -1.50 -9.28
N LEU A 728 -24.92 -0.58 -9.10
CA LEU A 728 -26.32 -0.78 -9.48
C LEU A 728 -26.50 -0.95 -10.99
N GLY A 729 -25.70 -0.26 -11.81
CA GLY A 729 -25.70 -0.42 -13.27
C GLY A 729 -25.13 -1.76 -13.73
N HIS A 730 -24.15 -2.32 -13.02
CA HIS A 730 -23.58 -3.63 -13.33
C HIS A 730 -24.50 -4.79 -12.93
N LEU A 731 -25.31 -4.62 -11.89
CA LEU A 731 -26.30 -5.60 -11.43
C LEU A 731 -27.50 -5.79 -12.38
N VAL A 732 -27.55 -5.08 -13.52
CA VAL A 732 -28.69 -5.05 -14.48
C VAL A 732 -28.63 -6.15 -15.56
N ARG A 733 -27.48 -6.79 -15.80
CA ARG A 733 -27.27 -7.64 -16.98
C ARG A 733 -27.68 -9.12 -16.79
N GLY A 734 -28.97 -9.40 -16.93
CA GLY A 734 -29.48 -10.72 -17.33
C GLY A 734 -29.17 -11.90 -16.40
N SER A 735 -29.28 -13.14 -16.91
CA SER A 735 -29.25 -14.46 -16.23
C SER A 735 -28.06 -14.80 -15.32
N HIS A 736 -27.21 -13.83 -14.99
CA HIS A 736 -25.93 -13.98 -14.29
C HIS A 736 -25.87 -13.25 -12.93
N THR A 737 -26.94 -12.58 -12.51
CA THR A 737 -27.08 -12.07 -11.14
C THR A 737 -27.52 -13.22 -10.22
N GLN A 738 -26.76 -13.51 -9.16
CA GLN A 738 -27.11 -14.52 -8.18
C GLN A 738 -27.38 -13.86 -6.82
N CYS A 739 -28.35 -14.38 -6.07
CA CYS A 739 -28.43 -14.14 -4.63
C CYS A 739 -27.27 -14.92 -4.01
N VAL A 740 -26.33 -14.25 -3.34
CA VAL A 740 -25.09 -14.88 -2.83
C VAL A 740 -25.15 -15.14 -1.33
N GLY A 741 -26.17 -14.64 -0.63
CA GLY A 741 -26.41 -14.98 0.77
C GLY A 741 -27.81 -14.58 1.25
N LEU A 742 -28.36 -15.40 2.15
CA LEU A 742 -29.64 -15.19 2.82
C LEU A 742 -29.39 -15.16 4.34
N PHE A 743 -29.67 -14.04 5.02
CA PHE A 743 -29.44 -13.90 6.46
C PHE A 743 -30.73 -13.53 7.19
N ARG A 744 -31.07 -14.27 8.24
CA ARG A 744 -32.22 -13.97 9.10
C ARG A 744 -31.84 -12.91 10.15
N ALA A 745 -32.65 -11.86 10.29
CA ALA A 745 -32.53 -10.91 11.39
C ALA A 745 -33.17 -11.49 12.67
N PRO A 746 -32.73 -11.07 13.87
CA PRO A 746 -33.56 -11.20 15.06
C PRO A 746 -34.77 -10.25 14.96
N THR A 747 -35.88 -10.71 15.51
CA THR A 747 -37.22 -10.11 15.46
C THR A 747 -37.20 -8.61 15.81
N ASP A 748 -37.72 -7.76 14.93
CA ASP A 748 -38.03 -6.38 15.28
C ASP A 748 -39.25 -6.38 16.19
N LYS A 749 -39.03 -6.06 17.47
CA LYS A 749 -40.08 -6.10 18.50
C LYS A 749 -41.21 -5.11 18.23
N ASP A 750 -40.95 -4.04 17.48
CA ASP A 750 -41.94 -3.01 17.17
C ASP A 750 -42.79 -3.34 15.93
N ALA A 751 -42.29 -4.21 15.04
CA ALA A 751 -42.95 -4.54 13.77
C ALA A 751 -43.67 -5.90 13.74
N GLY A 752 -43.42 -6.78 14.73
CA GLY A 752 -44.07 -8.10 14.82
C GLY A 752 -43.83 -9.02 13.61
N GLN A 753 -42.82 -8.72 12.78
CA GLN A 753 -42.44 -9.49 11.59
C GLN A 753 -40.93 -9.78 11.65
N ASP A 754 -40.54 -11.03 11.38
CA ASP A 754 -39.14 -11.38 11.19
C ASP A 754 -38.66 -10.79 9.85
N LEU A 755 -37.67 -9.90 9.89
CA LEU A 755 -37.03 -9.35 8.71
C LEU A 755 -35.89 -10.28 8.25
N ALA A 756 -35.75 -10.49 6.94
CA ALA A 756 -34.58 -11.14 6.35
C ALA A 756 -33.79 -10.12 5.53
N TRP A 757 -32.47 -10.22 5.58
CA TRP A 757 -31.58 -9.40 4.77
C TRP A 757 -30.95 -10.26 3.67
N ARG A 758 -30.88 -9.72 2.46
CA ARG A 758 -30.25 -10.37 1.30
C ARG A 758 -28.99 -9.62 0.89
N ALA A 759 -28.09 -10.33 0.23
CA ALA A 759 -27.01 -9.73 -0.51
C ALA A 759 -27.03 -10.18 -1.95
N GLN A 760 -26.90 -9.20 -2.85
CA GLN A 760 -26.85 -9.45 -4.26
C GLN A 760 -25.43 -9.20 -4.77
N ALA A 761 -24.89 -10.17 -5.51
CA ALA A 761 -23.63 -10.00 -6.19
C ALA A 761 -23.77 -10.38 -7.67
N HIS A 762 -22.97 -9.72 -8.49
CA HIS A 762 -22.81 -10.10 -9.88
C HIS A 762 -21.73 -11.19 -9.99
N LYS A 763 -21.99 -12.28 -10.75
CA LYS A 763 -21.01 -13.37 -10.94
C LYS A 763 -19.69 -12.91 -11.57
N ARG A 764 -19.75 -11.84 -12.38
CA ARG A 764 -18.59 -11.27 -13.07
C ARG A 764 -18.16 -9.94 -12.44
N PRO A 765 -16.85 -9.65 -12.35
CA PRO A 765 -16.36 -8.36 -11.90
C PRO A 765 -16.86 -7.22 -12.81
N VAL A 766 -16.89 -6.02 -12.26
CA VAL A 766 -17.16 -4.76 -12.94
C VAL A 766 -16.01 -4.48 -13.92
N PRO A 767 -16.31 -4.04 -15.16
CA PRO A 767 -15.28 -3.74 -16.14
C PRO A 767 -14.22 -2.78 -15.58
N PRO A 768 -12.92 -3.06 -15.76
CA PRO A 768 -11.87 -2.17 -15.25
C PRO A 768 -11.94 -0.75 -15.80
N SER A 769 -12.52 -0.53 -16.98
CA SER A 769 -12.81 0.81 -17.52
C SER A 769 -13.77 1.60 -16.63
N ALA A 770 -14.90 0.99 -16.22
CA ALA A 770 -15.87 1.62 -15.34
C ALA A 770 -15.29 1.92 -13.95
N LEU A 771 -14.46 1.02 -13.42
CA LEU A 771 -13.76 1.26 -12.14
C LEU A 771 -12.67 2.34 -12.26
N ARG A 772 -12.03 2.49 -13.43
CA ARG A 772 -11.04 3.56 -13.67
C ARG A 772 -11.74 4.92 -13.77
N GLU A 773 -12.85 4.99 -14.49
CA GLU A 773 -13.68 6.19 -14.58
C GLU A 773 -14.15 6.64 -13.20
N LEU A 774 -14.65 5.70 -12.38
CA LEU A 774 -15.06 5.96 -11.00
C LEU A 774 -13.92 6.54 -10.13
N LEU A 775 -12.68 6.10 -10.34
CA LEU A 775 -11.50 6.53 -9.59
C LEU A 775 -10.78 7.73 -10.24
N GLY A 776 -11.28 8.26 -11.36
CA GLY A 776 -10.61 9.32 -12.12
C GLY A 776 -9.23 8.92 -12.67
N LEU A 777 -8.97 7.61 -12.84
CA LEU A 777 -7.69 7.10 -13.29
C LEU A 777 -7.57 7.18 -14.82
N PRO A 778 -6.40 7.56 -15.37
CA PRO A 778 -6.22 7.72 -16.81
C PRO A 778 -6.42 6.41 -17.59
N GLU A 779 -7.10 6.48 -18.74
CA GLU A 779 -7.18 5.38 -19.70
C GLU A 779 -5.79 5.07 -20.29
N LEU A 780 -5.26 3.88 -20.00
CA LEU A 780 -4.14 3.28 -20.72
C LEU A 780 -4.70 2.24 -21.69
N ARG A 781 -4.79 2.57 -22.98
CA ARG A 781 -5.07 1.59 -24.05
C ARG A 781 -3.94 0.55 -24.02
N HIS A 782 -4.25 -0.73 -23.82
CA HIS A 782 -3.31 -1.85 -23.65
C HIS A 782 -2.71 -2.09 -22.24
N ALA A 783 -3.16 -1.40 -21.19
CA ALA A 783 -2.88 -1.93 -19.84
C ALA A 783 -3.63 -3.26 -19.67
N PRO A 784 -2.93 -4.39 -19.41
CA PRO A 784 -3.58 -5.68 -19.26
C PRO A 784 -4.72 -5.54 -18.25
N ILE A 785 -5.90 -5.98 -18.70
CA ILE A 785 -7.11 -6.06 -17.92
C ILE A 785 -6.84 -7.14 -16.88
N VAL A 786 -6.86 -6.78 -15.60
CA VAL A 786 -6.77 -7.78 -14.52
C VAL A 786 -8.10 -8.48 -14.48
N SER A 787 -8.10 -9.72 -14.96
CA SER A 787 -9.10 -10.72 -14.61
C SER A 787 -9.00 -11.03 -13.12
N ASP A 788 -10.06 -11.63 -12.60
CA ASP A 788 -10.42 -11.87 -11.19
C ASP A 788 -9.41 -12.75 -10.42
N ALA A 789 -8.13 -12.37 -10.37
CA ALA A 789 -7.19 -12.81 -9.35
C ALA A 789 -7.54 -12.05 -8.06
N ALA A 790 -8.76 -12.26 -7.54
CA ALA A 790 -8.94 -12.37 -6.09
C ALA A 790 -7.84 -13.29 -5.66
N ASP A 791 -6.79 -12.79 -5.00
CA ASP A 791 -5.51 -13.47 -4.80
C ASP A 791 -5.31 -14.60 -5.84
N SER A 792 -4.46 -14.44 -6.87
CA SER A 792 -3.85 -15.65 -7.45
C SER A 792 -2.92 -16.24 -6.38
N SER A 793 -3.50 -16.56 -5.24
CA SER A 793 -3.04 -17.38 -4.20
C SER A 793 -2.74 -18.66 -4.93
N THR A 794 -1.46 -18.95 -4.95
CA THR A 794 -0.95 -20.27 -4.63
C THR A 794 -1.66 -20.95 -3.43
N GLU A 795 -2.79 -20.46 -2.89
CA GLU A 795 -3.62 -21.10 -1.87
C GLU A 795 -4.36 -22.25 -2.54
N ASP A 796 -3.68 -23.39 -2.46
CA ASP A 796 -4.12 -24.73 -2.78
C ASP A 796 -4.45 -24.89 -4.28
N ASP A 797 -4.78 -26.12 -4.70
CA ASP A 797 -4.79 -26.55 -6.10
C ASP A 797 -5.86 -25.85 -6.99
N GLU A 798 -6.41 -24.72 -6.54
CA GLU A 798 -7.43 -23.88 -7.17
C GLU A 798 -7.04 -23.39 -8.58
N GLY A 799 -5.75 -23.13 -8.82
CA GLY A 799 -5.23 -22.76 -10.15
C GLY A 799 -5.41 -23.85 -11.22
N SER A 800 -5.74 -25.07 -10.81
CA SER A 800 -6.01 -26.19 -11.70
C SER A 800 -7.48 -26.22 -12.21
N PHE A 801 -8.36 -25.33 -11.75
CA PHE A 801 -9.81 -25.34 -12.04
C PHE A 801 -10.27 -24.08 -12.81
N LEU A 802 -9.60 -23.78 -13.94
CA LEU A 802 -9.79 -22.56 -14.72
C LEU A 802 -10.92 -22.63 -15.77
N GLY A 803 -11.59 -23.77 -15.91
CA GLY A 803 -12.79 -23.90 -16.75
C GLY A 803 -12.53 -24.29 -18.22
N GLU A 804 -11.27 -24.51 -18.61
CA GLU A 804 -10.90 -25.08 -19.92
C GLU A 804 -9.85 -26.19 -19.72
N ALA A 805 -9.98 -27.29 -20.45
CA ALA A 805 -9.07 -28.42 -20.35
C ALA A 805 -7.77 -28.14 -21.14
N VAL A 806 -6.64 -28.11 -20.44
CA VAL A 806 -5.31 -27.92 -21.04
C VAL A 806 -4.47 -29.17 -20.82
N SER A 807 -3.85 -29.68 -21.89
CA SER A 807 -2.96 -30.84 -21.79
C SER A 807 -1.68 -30.49 -21.02
N LEU A 808 -1.18 -31.46 -20.25
CA LEU A 808 0.04 -31.29 -19.45
C LEU A 808 1.24 -30.91 -20.31
N THR A 809 1.46 -31.59 -21.43
CA THR A 809 2.58 -31.30 -22.35
C THR A 809 2.53 -29.88 -22.91
N THR A 810 1.35 -29.38 -23.28
CA THR A 810 1.20 -28.00 -23.79
C THR A 810 1.55 -26.98 -22.71
N HIS A 811 1.08 -27.22 -21.49
CA HIS A 811 1.36 -26.36 -20.36
C HIS A 811 2.87 -26.32 -20.03
N LEU A 812 3.52 -27.48 -19.90
CA LEU A 812 4.96 -27.58 -19.62
C LEU A 812 5.83 -26.84 -20.66
N GLU A 813 5.52 -27.00 -21.96
CA GLU A 813 6.21 -26.27 -23.02
C GLU A 813 5.93 -24.75 -22.98
N GLY A 814 4.71 -24.36 -22.62
CA GLY A 814 4.35 -22.96 -22.42
C GLY A 814 5.15 -22.31 -21.28
N VAL A 815 5.23 -22.97 -20.12
CA VAL A 815 6.02 -22.51 -18.96
C VAL A 815 7.51 -22.47 -19.29
N ARG A 816 8.05 -23.50 -19.94
CA ARG A 816 9.43 -23.52 -20.47
C ARG A 816 9.70 -22.30 -21.35
N GLY A 817 8.79 -22.02 -22.29
CA GLY A 817 8.87 -20.87 -23.19
C GLY A 817 8.81 -19.52 -22.47
N PHE A 818 7.96 -19.35 -21.47
CA PHE A 818 7.92 -18.15 -20.65
C PHE A 818 9.18 -17.98 -19.80
N ALA A 819 9.65 -19.03 -19.12
CA ALA A 819 10.85 -18.98 -18.29
C ALA A 819 12.08 -18.58 -19.12
N ARG A 820 12.27 -19.19 -20.29
CA ARG A 820 13.35 -18.83 -21.23
C ARG A 820 13.22 -17.37 -21.70
N ARG A 821 12.02 -16.93 -22.08
CA ARG A 821 11.79 -15.54 -22.52
C ARG A 821 12.12 -14.52 -21.42
N PHE A 822 11.71 -14.78 -20.18
CA PHE A 822 12.03 -13.92 -19.05
C PHE A 822 13.53 -13.87 -18.78
N ALA A 823 14.20 -15.02 -18.73
CA ALA A 823 15.64 -15.09 -18.52
C ALA A 823 16.43 -14.34 -19.60
N LEU A 824 16.07 -14.51 -20.88
CA LEU A 824 16.67 -13.78 -22.00
C LEU A 824 16.41 -12.27 -21.91
N ALA A 825 15.17 -11.87 -21.62
CA ALA A 825 14.82 -10.47 -21.46
C ALA A 825 15.65 -9.82 -20.34
N LEU A 826 15.84 -10.52 -19.23
CA LEU A 826 16.67 -10.11 -18.09
C LEU A 826 18.18 -10.17 -18.37
N SER A 827 18.58 -10.74 -19.51
CA SER A 827 19.97 -10.93 -19.91
C SER A 827 20.76 -11.81 -18.93
N LEU A 828 20.12 -12.88 -18.44
CA LEU A 828 20.79 -13.91 -17.66
C LEU A 828 21.80 -14.70 -18.52
N PRO A 829 22.85 -15.28 -17.90
CA PRO A 829 23.71 -16.25 -18.56
C PRO A 829 22.92 -17.37 -19.25
N GLN A 830 23.47 -17.89 -20.36
CA GLN A 830 22.82 -18.95 -21.13
C GLN A 830 22.59 -20.21 -20.29
N GLU A 831 23.56 -20.59 -19.46
CA GLU A 831 23.48 -21.74 -18.54
C GLU A 831 22.25 -21.64 -17.62
N LEU A 832 22.10 -20.51 -16.92
CA LEU A 832 20.93 -20.26 -16.05
C LEU A 832 19.61 -20.14 -16.81
N THR A 833 19.66 -19.63 -18.03
CA THR A 833 18.48 -19.54 -18.90
C THR A 833 17.95 -20.92 -19.22
N GLU A 834 18.83 -21.87 -19.53
CA GLU A 834 18.45 -23.26 -19.82
C GLU A 834 18.07 -24.03 -18.55
N ASP A 835 18.70 -23.77 -17.40
CA ASP A 835 18.27 -24.33 -16.11
C ASP A 835 16.83 -23.89 -15.74
N LEU A 836 16.52 -22.59 -15.90
CA LEU A 836 15.16 -22.06 -15.67
C LEU A 836 14.14 -22.65 -16.65
N ALA A 837 14.52 -22.81 -17.92
CA ALA A 837 13.67 -23.41 -18.93
C ALA A 837 13.41 -24.90 -18.62
N LEU A 838 14.45 -25.65 -18.24
CA LEU A 838 14.35 -27.04 -17.84
C LEU A 838 13.45 -27.19 -16.61
N ALA A 839 13.66 -26.38 -15.56
CA ALA A 839 12.80 -26.39 -14.37
C ALA A 839 11.32 -26.15 -14.75
N GLY A 840 11.03 -25.19 -15.63
CA GLY A 840 9.68 -24.96 -16.14
C GLY A 840 9.10 -26.14 -16.92
N TYR A 841 9.94 -26.85 -17.66
CA TYR A 841 9.53 -28.03 -18.42
C TYR A 841 9.18 -29.24 -17.54
N ILE A 842 9.77 -29.35 -16.34
CA ILE A 842 9.58 -30.51 -15.46
C ILE A 842 8.83 -30.19 -14.15
N HIS A 843 8.37 -28.95 -13.94
CA HIS A 843 7.83 -28.54 -12.64
C HIS A 843 6.56 -29.28 -12.20
N ASP A 844 5.77 -29.72 -13.18
CA ASP A 844 4.41 -30.22 -12.99
C ASP A 844 4.24 -31.71 -13.34
N LEU A 845 5.34 -32.45 -13.51
CA LEU A 845 5.31 -33.88 -13.83
C LEU A 845 4.52 -34.73 -12.82
N GLY A 846 4.49 -34.32 -11.55
CA GLY A 846 3.73 -35.00 -10.50
C GLY A 846 2.22 -34.98 -10.70
N LYS A 847 1.69 -34.13 -11.61
CA LYS A 847 0.27 -34.18 -12.01
C LYS A 847 -0.07 -35.49 -12.73
N ALA A 848 0.91 -36.29 -13.16
CA ALA A 848 0.71 -37.62 -13.72
C ALA A 848 0.18 -38.66 -12.71
N ASP A 849 0.11 -38.36 -11.41
CA ASP A 849 -0.59 -39.21 -10.45
C ASP A 849 -2.06 -39.38 -10.88
N ARG A 850 -2.49 -40.62 -11.07
CA ARG A 850 -3.86 -40.96 -11.49
C ARG A 850 -4.91 -40.33 -10.59
N ARG A 851 -4.67 -40.25 -9.28
CA ARG A 851 -5.57 -39.60 -8.32
C ARG A 851 -5.66 -38.11 -8.59
N PHE A 852 -4.54 -37.46 -8.95
CA PHE A 852 -4.55 -36.05 -9.34
C PHE A 852 -5.28 -35.85 -10.67
N GLN A 853 -5.12 -36.75 -11.65
CA GLN A 853 -5.89 -36.70 -12.90
C GLN A 853 -7.40 -36.88 -12.66
N LEU A 854 -7.80 -37.84 -11.82
CA LEU A 854 -9.20 -38.01 -11.40
C LEU A 854 -9.76 -36.73 -10.77
N LEU A 855 -8.97 -36.05 -9.93
CA LEU A 855 -9.33 -34.76 -9.37
C LEU A 855 -9.58 -33.71 -10.47
N LEU A 856 -8.71 -33.61 -11.49
CA LEU A 856 -8.90 -32.71 -12.64
C LEU A 856 -10.09 -33.09 -13.51
N HIS A 857 -10.51 -34.35 -13.53
CA HIS A 857 -11.71 -34.80 -14.23
C HIS A 857 -13.01 -34.71 -13.39
N GLY A 858 -12.96 -34.08 -12.21
CA GLY A 858 -14.11 -33.90 -11.33
C GLY A 858 -14.51 -35.16 -10.55
N GLY A 859 -13.58 -36.09 -10.36
CA GLY A 859 -13.81 -37.39 -9.71
C GLY A 859 -14.58 -38.38 -10.59
N ASP A 860 -14.45 -38.26 -11.92
CA ASP A 860 -15.10 -39.12 -12.92
C ASP A 860 -14.07 -40.08 -13.55
N GLU A 861 -14.10 -41.34 -13.11
CA GLU A 861 -13.18 -42.39 -13.58
C GLU A 861 -13.32 -42.70 -15.07
N VAL A 862 -14.53 -42.58 -15.63
CA VAL A 862 -14.76 -42.87 -17.05
C VAL A 862 -14.16 -41.78 -17.91
N LYS A 863 -14.31 -40.51 -17.50
CA LYS A 863 -13.70 -39.37 -18.21
C LYS A 863 -12.18 -39.41 -18.16
N GLU A 864 -11.60 -39.77 -17.02
CA GLU A 864 -10.15 -39.90 -16.87
C GLU A 864 -9.61 -41.05 -17.75
N ALA A 865 -10.20 -42.25 -17.66
CA ALA A 865 -9.76 -43.40 -18.45
C ALA A 865 -9.94 -43.22 -19.97
N ALA A 866 -10.92 -42.40 -20.38
CA ALA A 866 -11.15 -42.07 -21.79
C ALA A 866 -10.33 -40.86 -22.27
N ALA A 867 -9.61 -40.16 -21.38
CA ALA A 867 -8.83 -38.99 -21.75
C ALA A 867 -7.61 -39.41 -22.60
N PRO A 868 -7.42 -38.84 -23.80
CA PRO A 868 -6.31 -39.22 -24.66
C PRO A 868 -4.96 -38.66 -24.18
N VAL A 869 -4.98 -37.69 -23.26
CA VAL A 869 -3.80 -36.97 -22.76
C VAL A 869 -3.99 -36.63 -21.29
N LEU A 870 -2.88 -36.55 -20.55
CA LEU A 870 -2.86 -36.00 -19.19
C LEU A 870 -3.21 -34.51 -19.20
N LEU A 871 -3.97 -34.06 -18.22
CA LEU A 871 -4.34 -32.66 -18.05
C LEU A 871 -3.41 -31.96 -17.07
N ALA A 872 -3.10 -30.69 -17.36
CA ALA A 872 -2.58 -29.75 -16.37
C ALA A 872 -3.71 -29.03 -15.63
N LYS A 873 -4.88 -28.89 -16.27
CA LYS A 873 -6.03 -28.10 -15.81
C LYS A 873 -7.37 -28.75 -16.16
N SER A 874 -8.32 -28.56 -15.27
CA SER A 874 -9.70 -29.03 -15.33
C SER A 874 -10.62 -28.08 -16.09
N ALA A 875 -11.58 -28.66 -16.81
CA ALA A 875 -12.74 -27.95 -17.35
C ALA A 875 -13.79 -27.54 -16.28
N VAL A 876 -13.63 -28.00 -15.02
CA VAL A 876 -14.50 -27.61 -13.90
C VAL A 876 -14.09 -26.22 -13.40
N GLN A 877 -15.06 -25.31 -13.24
CA GLN A 877 -14.83 -23.94 -12.77
C GLN A 877 -14.56 -23.85 -11.26
N ALA A 878 -13.63 -22.99 -10.86
CA ALA A 878 -13.22 -22.75 -9.46
C ALA A 878 -14.35 -22.32 -8.50
N THR A 879 -15.49 -21.82 -8.99
CA THR A 879 -16.53 -21.23 -8.15
C THR A 879 -17.49 -22.22 -7.47
N ASP A 880 -17.40 -23.52 -7.76
CA ASP A 880 -18.29 -24.54 -7.17
C ASP A 880 -17.54 -25.39 -6.12
N GLN A 881 -17.52 -24.89 -4.87
CA GLN A 881 -16.88 -25.59 -3.74
C GLN A 881 -17.41 -27.01 -3.53
N ALA A 882 -18.73 -27.21 -3.65
CA ALA A 882 -19.35 -28.51 -3.43
C ALA A 882 -18.90 -29.53 -4.48
N THR A 883 -18.72 -29.10 -5.73
CA THR A 883 -18.18 -29.95 -6.79
C THR A 883 -16.70 -30.26 -6.56
N ARG A 884 -15.88 -29.29 -6.09
CA ARG A 884 -14.47 -29.52 -5.75
C ARG A 884 -14.32 -30.51 -4.60
N ASP A 885 -15.06 -30.33 -3.53
CA ASP A 885 -15.02 -31.21 -2.36
C ASP A 885 -15.42 -32.64 -2.75
N ARG A 886 -16.43 -32.79 -3.62
CA ARG A 886 -16.86 -34.08 -4.15
C ARG A 886 -15.80 -34.70 -5.07
N ALA A 887 -15.14 -33.91 -5.92
CA ALA A 887 -14.06 -34.38 -6.77
C ALA A 887 -12.85 -34.87 -5.94
N TYR A 888 -12.50 -34.13 -4.88
CA TYR A 888 -11.44 -34.47 -3.94
C TYR A 888 -11.72 -35.75 -3.17
N GLN A 889 -12.94 -35.90 -2.67
CA GLN A 889 -13.37 -37.12 -1.98
C GLN A 889 -13.32 -38.35 -2.90
N ARG A 890 -13.69 -38.18 -4.17
CA ARG A 890 -13.71 -39.27 -5.16
C ARG A 890 -12.33 -39.62 -5.71
N SER A 891 -11.41 -38.66 -5.78
CA SER A 891 -10.09 -38.90 -6.35
C SER A 891 -9.17 -39.70 -5.44
N GLY A 892 -9.41 -39.67 -4.13
CA GLY A 892 -8.53 -40.29 -3.13
C GLY A 892 -7.16 -39.62 -3.03
N TYR A 893 -6.97 -38.42 -3.61
CA TYR A 893 -5.72 -37.68 -3.51
C TYR A 893 -5.50 -37.21 -2.06
N PRO A 894 -4.36 -37.51 -1.41
CA PRO A 894 -4.17 -37.21 0.01
C PRO A 894 -4.22 -35.71 0.31
N LYS A 895 -4.93 -35.33 1.38
CA LYS A 895 -5.11 -33.94 1.78
C LYS A 895 -3.77 -33.26 2.07
N GLY A 896 -3.46 -32.21 1.29
CA GLY A 896 -2.22 -31.43 1.42
C GLY A 896 -1.02 -32.01 0.66
N MET A 897 -1.16 -33.16 0.00
CA MET A 897 -0.11 -33.70 -0.86
C MET A 897 0.20 -32.72 -1.99
N ARG A 898 1.48 -32.65 -2.37
CA ARG A 898 2.02 -31.62 -3.25
C ARG A 898 2.58 -32.26 -4.52
N HIS A 899 2.00 -31.96 -5.67
CA HIS A 899 2.43 -32.54 -6.95
C HIS A 899 3.85 -32.11 -7.32
N GLU A 900 4.30 -30.93 -6.88
CA GLU A 900 5.67 -30.44 -7.08
C GLU A 900 6.74 -31.34 -6.46
N LEU A 901 6.46 -31.98 -5.31
CA LEU A 901 7.39 -32.91 -4.67
C LEU A 901 7.46 -34.22 -5.45
N LEU A 902 6.33 -34.70 -5.97
CA LEU A 902 6.31 -35.85 -6.86
C LEU A 902 7.03 -35.55 -8.18
N SER A 903 6.94 -34.31 -8.71
CA SER A 903 7.75 -33.88 -9.87
C SER A 903 9.26 -34.00 -9.60
N VAL A 904 9.72 -33.55 -8.42
CA VAL A 904 11.12 -33.76 -7.99
C VAL A 904 11.44 -35.25 -7.92
N ALA A 905 10.57 -36.05 -7.33
CA ALA A 905 10.79 -37.49 -7.16
C ALA A 905 10.87 -38.26 -8.49
N LEU A 906 10.10 -37.83 -9.50
CA LEU A 906 10.14 -38.36 -10.86
C LEU A 906 11.42 -37.94 -11.61
N ALA A 907 11.90 -36.72 -11.39
CA ALA A 907 13.04 -36.17 -12.13
C ALA A 907 14.41 -36.49 -11.50
N GLN A 908 14.55 -36.48 -10.17
CA GLN A 908 15.83 -36.40 -9.46
C GLN A 908 16.83 -37.53 -9.77
N ASN A 909 16.34 -38.71 -10.15
CA ASN A 909 17.15 -39.89 -10.46
C ASN A 909 17.35 -40.13 -11.96
N ASN A 910 16.81 -39.26 -12.83
CA ASN A 910 16.95 -39.40 -14.27
C ASN A 910 18.25 -38.73 -14.76
N ILE A 911 19.17 -39.53 -15.29
CA ILE A 911 20.49 -39.07 -15.77
C ILE A 911 20.34 -38.13 -16.98
N SER A 912 19.46 -38.45 -17.92
CA SER A 912 19.27 -37.66 -19.14
C SER A 912 18.71 -36.26 -18.87
N LEU A 913 17.86 -36.08 -17.86
CA LEU A 913 17.42 -34.76 -17.40
C LEU A 913 18.54 -34.02 -16.66
N ARG A 914 19.28 -34.73 -15.79
CA ARG A 914 20.40 -34.15 -15.05
C ARG A 914 21.50 -33.62 -15.98
N ASP A 915 21.83 -34.35 -17.03
CA ASP A 915 22.88 -33.96 -18.00
C ASP A 915 22.49 -32.73 -18.85
N GLN A 916 21.21 -32.36 -18.87
CA GLN A 916 20.75 -31.12 -19.51
C GLN A 916 20.92 -29.89 -18.61
N ALA A 917 21.06 -30.08 -17.30
CA ALA A 917 21.18 -28.99 -16.33
C ALA A 917 22.65 -28.61 -16.10
N HIS A 918 22.92 -27.32 -16.02
CA HIS A 918 24.19 -26.81 -15.52
C HIS A 918 24.24 -26.84 -13.98
N ASP A 919 23.18 -26.39 -13.32
CA ASP A 919 22.98 -26.55 -11.87
C ASP A 919 21.73 -27.38 -11.58
N TRP A 920 21.94 -28.70 -11.40
CA TRP A 920 20.85 -29.63 -11.10
C TRP A 920 20.16 -29.35 -9.75
N ASP A 921 20.91 -28.89 -8.75
CA ASP A 921 20.32 -28.53 -7.46
C ASP A 921 19.39 -27.33 -7.62
N LEU A 922 19.78 -26.33 -8.42
CA LEU A 922 18.89 -25.20 -8.72
C LEU A 922 17.61 -25.67 -9.42
N VAL A 923 17.73 -26.50 -10.45
CA VAL A 923 16.57 -27.01 -11.20
C VAL A 923 15.59 -27.73 -10.27
N LEU A 924 16.08 -28.68 -9.47
CA LEU A 924 15.21 -29.43 -8.54
C LEU A 924 14.61 -28.54 -7.45
N HIS A 925 15.33 -27.52 -6.98
CA HIS A 925 14.80 -26.57 -6.01
C HIS A 925 13.68 -25.71 -6.60
N LEU A 926 13.88 -25.17 -7.80
CA LEU A 926 12.88 -24.37 -8.49
C LEU A 926 11.59 -25.17 -8.75
N VAL A 927 11.72 -26.45 -9.10
CA VAL A 927 10.58 -27.38 -9.18
C VAL A 927 9.90 -27.52 -7.82
N ALA A 928 10.67 -27.80 -6.75
CA ALA A 928 10.12 -28.01 -5.41
C ALA A 928 9.42 -26.78 -4.82
N SER A 929 9.88 -25.57 -5.16
CA SER A 929 9.42 -24.32 -4.54
C SER A 929 8.44 -23.50 -5.40
N HIS A 930 7.96 -24.03 -6.53
CA HIS A 930 7.16 -23.23 -7.46
C HIS A 930 5.80 -22.76 -6.90
N HIS A 931 5.22 -23.47 -5.92
CA HIS A 931 4.03 -23.01 -5.17
C HIS A 931 4.38 -22.21 -3.90
N GLY A 932 5.66 -21.93 -3.66
CA GLY A 932 6.14 -21.17 -2.50
C GLY A 932 6.45 -22.01 -1.25
N TRP A 933 6.41 -23.34 -1.36
CA TRP A 933 6.85 -24.30 -0.32
C TRP A 933 8.37 -24.56 -0.41
N CYS A 934 8.89 -25.48 0.41
CA CYS A 934 10.28 -25.92 0.37
C CYS A 934 11.29 -24.79 0.62
N ARG A 935 10.90 -23.83 1.47
CA ARG A 935 11.73 -22.67 1.88
C ARG A 935 11.79 -22.59 3.41
N PRO A 936 12.44 -23.56 4.09
CA PRO A 936 13.25 -24.64 3.52
C PRO A 936 12.58 -26.02 3.56
N PHE A 937 11.42 -26.16 4.21
CA PHE A 937 10.86 -27.48 4.50
C PHE A 937 9.67 -27.81 3.59
N ALA A 938 9.60 -29.07 3.17
CA ALA A 938 8.44 -29.64 2.49
C ALA A 938 7.30 -29.89 3.50
N PRO A 939 6.02 -29.78 3.11
CA PRO A 939 4.90 -30.15 3.96
C PRO A 939 4.95 -31.62 4.40
N PRO A 940 4.72 -31.95 5.69
CA PRO A 940 4.81 -33.31 6.23
C PRO A 940 3.54 -34.13 5.95
N VAL A 941 3.28 -34.41 4.68
CA VAL A 941 2.11 -35.20 4.24
C VAL A 941 2.55 -36.61 3.87
N LEU A 942 1.98 -37.60 4.56
CA LEU A 942 2.21 -39.02 4.29
C LEU A 942 1.10 -39.55 3.38
N ASP A 943 1.49 -40.33 2.38
CA ASP A 943 0.54 -41.03 1.52
C ASP A 943 0.12 -42.37 2.18
N PRO A 944 -1.15 -42.52 2.60
CA PRO A 944 -1.62 -43.74 3.24
C PRO A 944 -1.72 -44.92 2.25
N GLU A 945 -1.80 -44.65 0.95
CA GLU A 945 -1.95 -45.66 -0.11
C GLU A 945 -0.97 -45.39 -1.27
N PRO A 946 0.33 -45.65 -1.07
CA PRO A 946 1.36 -45.32 -2.06
C PRO A 946 1.11 -45.98 -3.42
N GLN A 947 1.23 -45.18 -4.47
CA GLN A 947 1.10 -45.58 -5.87
C GLN A 947 2.46 -45.47 -6.57
N THR A 948 2.70 -46.33 -7.55
CA THR A 948 3.78 -46.11 -8.52
C THR A 948 3.25 -45.21 -9.62
N VAL A 949 3.83 -44.04 -9.76
CA VAL A 949 3.50 -43.07 -10.81
C VAL A 949 4.55 -43.16 -11.89
N SER A 950 4.13 -43.35 -13.13
CA SER A 950 5.02 -43.43 -14.29
C SER A 950 4.48 -42.61 -15.45
N MET A 951 5.37 -41.99 -16.22
CA MET A 951 5.01 -41.24 -17.44
C MET A 951 6.14 -41.26 -18.46
N GLU A 952 5.79 -41.08 -19.73
CA GLU A 952 6.75 -40.88 -20.82
C GLU A 952 6.94 -39.38 -21.08
N LEU A 953 8.20 -38.94 -21.14
CA LEU A 953 8.59 -37.57 -21.48
C LEU A 953 9.74 -37.61 -22.49
N ASP A 954 9.51 -37.17 -23.73
CA ASP A 954 10.51 -37.18 -24.81
C ASP A 954 11.24 -38.52 -25.02
N GLY A 955 10.50 -39.64 -24.86
CA GLY A 955 11.04 -41.00 -24.98
C GLY A 955 11.80 -41.48 -23.73
N MET A 956 11.75 -40.74 -22.63
CA MET A 956 12.23 -41.14 -21.32
C MET A 956 11.06 -41.63 -20.45
N THR A 957 11.15 -42.86 -19.95
CA THR A 957 10.26 -43.36 -18.90
C THR A 957 10.69 -42.81 -17.54
N LEU A 958 9.86 -41.96 -16.95
CA LEU A 958 10.03 -41.47 -15.57
C LEU A 958 9.14 -42.27 -14.66
N SER A 959 9.65 -42.73 -13.51
CA SER A 959 8.87 -43.52 -12.55
C SER A 959 9.32 -43.28 -11.12
N SER A 960 8.37 -43.08 -10.22
CA SER A 960 8.63 -42.91 -8.79
C SER A 960 7.42 -43.32 -7.94
N SER A 961 7.66 -43.54 -6.64
CA SER A 961 6.58 -43.78 -5.68
C SER A 961 5.97 -42.45 -5.24
N SER A 962 4.66 -42.39 -5.06
CA SER A 962 3.99 -41.25 -4.42
C SER A 962 4.40 -41.09 -2.95
N ALA A 963 4.84 -42.17 -2.30
CA ALA A 963 5.56 -42.13 -1.02
C ALA A 963 7.06 -41.86 -1.25
N HIS A 964 7.37 -40.66 -1.76
CA HIS A 964 8.72 -40.28 -2.16
C HIS A 964 9.66 -39.93 -0.98
N GLY A 965 9.13 -39.68 0.22
CA GLY A 965 9.93 -39.41 1.43
C GLY A 965 10.65 -38.05 1.44
N LEU A 966 10.20 -37.09 0.63
CA LEU A 966 10.85 -35.77 0.49
C LEU A 966 10.45 -34.81 1.61
N GLU A 967 9.39 -35.14 2.32
CA GLU A 967 8.93 -34.48 3.53
C GLU A 967 9.82 -34.75 4.75
N ARG A 968 10.69 -35.76 4.68
CA ARG A 968 11.66 -36.06 5.73
C ARG A 968 12.71 -34.97 5.86
N PHE A 969 13.17 -34.73 7.09
CA PHE A 969 14.24 -33.77 7.36
C PHE A 969 15.56 -34.09 6.64
N ASP A 970 15.86 -35.38 6.42
CA ASP A 970 17.08 -35.87 5.79
C ASP A 970 16.94 -36.11 4.26
N SER A 971 15.87 -35.60 3.65
CA SER A 971 15.59 -35.78 2.22
C SER A 971 16.50 -34.98 1.28
N GLY A 972 17.23 -34.00 1.82
CA GLY A 972 18.05 -33.07 1.04
C GLY A 972 17.35 -31.78 0.61
N ILE A 973 16.02 -31.65 0.81
CA ILE A 973 15.27 -30.43 0.41
C ILE A 973 15.78 -29.20 1.17
N ALA A 974 15.92 -29.32 2.50
CA ALA A 974 16.37 -28.21 3.34
C ALA A 974 17.84 -27.87 3.10
N GLU A 975 18.69 -28.87 2.93
CA GLU A 975 20.11 -28.74 2.59
C GLU A 975 20.28 -28.01 1.26
N ARG A 976 19.50 -28.39 0.23
CA ARG A 976 19.50 -27.77 -1.09
C ARG A 976 19.11 -26.30 -1.02
N PHE A 977 18.05 -25.95 -0.29
CA PHE A 977 17.65 -24.56 -0.08
C PHE A 977 18.79 -23.71 0.49
N TRP A 978 19.49 -24.20 1.53
CA TRP A 978 20.57 -23.46 2.15
C TRP A 978 21.85 -23.43 1.31
N LEU A 979 22.14 -24.51 0.57
CA LEU A 979 23.23 -24.56 -0.39
C LEU A 979 23.04 -23.50 -1.48
N LEU A 980 21.84 -23.44 -2.06
CA LEU A 980 21.49 -22.46 -3.09
C LEU A 980 21.40 -21.04 -2.54
N THR A 981 20.92 -20.86 -1.31
CA THR A 981 20.92 -19.54 -0.64
C THR A 981 22.35 -19.03 -0.45
N ARG A 982 23.31 -19.90 -0.13
CA ARG A 982 24.74 -19.53 -0.08
C ARG A 982 25.31 -19.26 -1.47
N LYS A 983 24.95 -20.07 -2.47
CA LYS A 983 25.46 -19.97 -3.86
C LYS A 983 24.92 -18.76 -4.62
N TYR A 984 23.67 -18.38 -4.41
CA TYR A 984 22.98 -17.34 -5.17
C TYR A 984 22.58 -16.13 -4.31
N GLY A 985 22.74 -16.21 -2.99
CA GLY A 985 22.28 -15.21 -2.03
C GLY A 985 20.77 -15.30 -1.77
N HIS A 986 20.34 -14.72 -0.66
CA HIS A 986 18.93 -14.71 -0.22
C HIS A 986 17.98 -14.18 -1.30
N PHE A 987 18.34 -13.04 -1.90
CA PHE A 987 17.52 -12.37 -2.91
C PHE A 987 17.70 -12.96 -4.31
N GLY A 988 18.92 -13.37 -4.68
CA GLY A 988 19.18 -14.01 -5.97
C GLY A 988 18.40 -15.32 -6.13
N LEU A 989 18.38 -16.18 -5.12
CA LEU A 989 17.56 -17.40 -5.16
C LEU A 989 16.07 -17.07 -5.24
N ALA A 990 15.58 -16.13 -4.41
CA ALA A 990 14.19 -15.71 -4.43
C ALA A 990 13.77 -15.07 -5.77
N TRP A 991 14.72 -14.42 -6.47
CA TRP A 991 14.51 -13.85 -7.80
C TRP A 991 14.44 -14.92 -8.90
N LEU A 992 15.28 -15.95 -8.84
CA LEU A 992 15.20 -17.10 -9.76
C LEU A 992 13.86 -17.85 -9.60
N GLU A 993 13.41 -18.02 -8.35
CA GLU A 993 12.07 -18.52 -8.09
C GLU A 993 10.98 -17.63 -8.65
N ALA A 994 11.08 -16.31 -8.46
CA ALA A 994 10.13 -15.36 -9.04
C ALA A 994 10.02 -15.52 -10.56
N ILE A 995 11.13 -15.76 -11.26
CA ILE A 995 11.12 -15.96 -12.72
C ILE A 995 10.30 -17.19 -13.12
N LEU A 996 10.56 -18.35 -12.50
CA LEU A 996 9.84 -19.59 -12.83
C LEU A 996 8.35 -19.49 -12.44
N ARG A 997 8.07 -19.02 -11.23
CA ARG A 997 6.70 -18.95 -10.70
C ARG A 997 5.84 -18.01 -11.52
N LEU A 998 6.39 -16.86 -11.91
CA LEU A 998 5.68 -15.94 -12.78
C LEU A 998 5.54 -16.48 -14.21
N ALA A 999 6.46 -17.31 -14.69
CA ALA A 999 6.32 -17.98 -15.98
C ALA A 999 5.11 -18.92 -16.00
N ASP A 1000 4.95 -19.74 -14.95
CA ASP A 1000 3.75 -20.58 -14.77
C ASP A 1000 2.48 -19.71 -14.70
N HIS A 1001 2.47 -18.67 -13.84
CA HIS A 1001 1.31 -17.79 -13.75
C HIS A 1001 0.95 -17.13 -15.09
N ARG A 1002 1.93 -16.76 -15.93
CA ARG A 1002 1.68 -16.14 -17.25
C ARG A 1002 1.16 -17.12 -18.28
N GLU A 1003 1.72 -18.34 -18.34
CA GLU A 1003 1.16 -19.37 -19.21
C GLU A 1003 -0.27 -19.68 -18.77
N SER A 1004 -0.48 -19.74 -17.45
CA SER A 1004 -1.79 -20.00 -16.90
C SER A 1004 -2.84 -18.95 -17.24
N GLU A 1005 -2.47 -17.68 -17.23
CA GLU A 1005 -3.31 -16.58 -17.68
C GLU A 1005 -3.57 -16.63 -19.20
N LYS A 1006 -2.58 -17.04 -20.00
CA LYS A 1006 -2.69 -17.17 -21.47
C LYS A 1006 -3.62 -18.30 -21.90
N GLU A 1007 -3.63 -19.39 -21.15
CA GLU A 1007 -4.48 -20.57 -21.34
C GLU A 1007 -5.92 -20.36 -20.85
N SER A 1008 -6.20 -19.28 -20.12
CA SER A 1008 -7.55 -18.94 -19.70
C SER A 1008 -8.36 -18.37 -20.88
N PRO A 1009 -9.68 -18.61 -20.96
CA PRO A 1009 -10.50 -18.20 -22.09
C PRO A 1009 -10.45 -16.68 -22.29
N LYS A 1010 -10.05 -16.24 -23.50
CA LYS A 1010 -10.14 -14.83 -23.92
C LYS A 1010 -11.55 -14.56 -24.45
N GLU A 1011 -12.26 -13.59 -23.88
CA GLU A 1011 -13.55 -13.15 -24.42
C GLU A 1011 -13.34 -12.54 -25.82
N GLU A 1012 -14.08 -13.03 -26.83
CA GLU A 1012 -14.33 -12.25 -28.04
C GLU A 1012 -15.12 -10.98 -27.64
N PRO A 1013 -14.76 -9.80 -28.19
CA PRO A 1013 -15.26 -8.50 -27.75
C PRO A 1013 -16.76 -8.26 -27.94
#